data_AF-A0A8U0NI99-F1
#
_entry.id   AF-A0A8U0NI99-F1
#
_cell.length_a   1.000
_cell.length_b   1.000
_cell.length_c   1.000
_cell.angle_alpha   90.00
_cell.angle_beta   90.00
_cell.angle_gamma   90.00
#
_symmetry.space_group_name_H-M   'P 1'
#
loop_
_entity.id
_entity.type
_entity.pdbx_description
1 polymer ?
#
loop_
_entity_poly.entity_id
_entity_poly.type
_entity_poly.pdbx_seq_one_letter_code
_entity_poly.pdbx_strand_id
1 'polypeptide(L)'
;MEQVSSTGRPVQITVTDGYDLKGFKGDTPVTFIRAEFNQVILGDSAKVTVSPEGTAKYNFTSSFEYSPEGGITLDDLAHKPVFLTMTEVLPKEKKQKDEKTLILGQAVVDLLPLLEGESSFETMVPLHPVPGSPLEPLRSGVKQCSLEVKVFVAEPLLTTAQILGGNLLKVTLEAAYSVPESFVPVGPMQNYMVGLQVPSAGEKDYPILFKNGTLKLGGEREPVPRPKKWPIANILAPGANYIPDSFIVGGPYEEEEGELNRPEDKEFRNQAESIKKRIIWDLESRCYLDPPAVVSLQKRIADCRFWPVEITRVPLTTAPKGKAAKFDKADDEGQLSFHGVAYVNMVPLLYPGVKRIRGAFHVYPYLDSTVYEKTKCLFSLFRDTGHLLTQNNKIGGFNSPLSKPIVSKNLKEEKTVKEKELEGRLRPGDLQAPSIKSQSSDTPLEVEPSPSHNPEGQQYIEAGTYIVLEIQLDRALVPKRMPEELAKRVKEMIPPRPPLTRRTGGAQKAVSDYHMQIKNISRAILDEYHRMFGKQVAKLGNNMDSETVEEQKCLLSYELNCSGKYFAFKEQLKHAVVKIVREKYLKTTPFESQEELQTFISELYVFLVDQMHVALNQRLVREPQNLEHWLDYGAFCLLTEDNIKAQECFRKALSLNQNHIQSLLLCGVLAVLMEKYEQAEIFFEDATCLEPTNVVAWTLLGLYYEIQNNDIRMEMAFHEGFKQLQARTLQAQVIKQRSTGPFEYIEEGGKVDEHSLGPWGITNGSSATAMKAETPAGPGAPTSILDDFLEESSKLLSDSQEHILPTQSQDPTVSQKPSNILLKEIPVEKETSKCQDSSTFLHPSPHGVSQTPATIFMETIRFLMKVNAVQYVHRVLAHELLCPQGGPSCEYYLVLAQTHLLKKDFAKAEEYLQHAAQMDYLNPNVWGLKGHLYFLSGNHAEAKACYERTISFVVDASEMHFIFLRLGHIYLEEKEYEKAKKTYMQACKRSPSCLTWLGLGIACYRLEELTEAEDALSEANALNNYNAEVWAYLALVSLKAGRQVEAEQAYKYTMKLKLKDKALLAEIHTVQEAVGFGNPSF
;
A
#
# COMPACT_ATOMS: atom_id res chain seq x y z
N MET A 1 -37.85 18.75 -9.06
CA MET A 1 -39.22 18.24 -9.26
C MET A 1 -39.77 18.96 -10.48
N GLU A 2 -39.59 18.39 -11.66
CA GLU A 2 -40.37 18.82 -12.83
C GLU A 2 -41.72 18.11 -12.73
N GLN A 3 -42.82 18.86 -12.93
CA GLN A 3 -44.15 18.26 -13.02
C GLN A 3 -44.25 17.54 -14.36
N VAL A 4 -44.17 16.21 -14.34
CA VAL A 4 -44.56 15.39 -15.49
C VAL A 4 -46.04 15.66 -15.76
N SER A 5 -46.39 16.00 -16.99
CA SER A 5 -47.79 16.21 -17.37
C SER A 5 -48.56 14.90 -17.23
N SER A 6 -49.75 14.97 -16.62
CA SER A 6 -50.65 13.82 -16.35
C SER A 6 -51.35 13.29 -17.61
N THR A 7 -50.65 13.29 -18.74
CA THR A 7 -51.10 12.84 -20.07
C THR A 7 -50.57 11.44 -20.32
N GLY A 8 -51.47 10.47 -20.50
CA GLY A 8 -51.09 9.09 -20.79
C GLY A 8 -50.16 8.98 -22.00
N ARG A 9 -49.13 8.13 -21.91
CA ARG A 9 -48.13 7.92 -22.97
C ARG A 9 -48.56 6.70 -23.80
N PRO A 10 -48.88 6.86 -25.09
CA PRO A 10 -49.30 5.74 -25.93
C PRO A 10 -48.10 4.86 -26.30
N VAL A 11 -48.18 3.57 -25.97
CA VAL A 11 -47.26 2.53 -26.46
C VAL A 11 -47.88 1.94 -27.73
N GLN A 12 -47.20 2.08 -28.86
CA GLN A 12 -47.65 1.56 -30.16
C GLN A 12 -46.95 0.24 -30.48
N ILE A 13 -47.72 -0.79 -30.85
CA ILE A 13 -47.23 -2.07 -31.34
C ILE A 13 -47.68 -2.22 -32.79
N THR A 14 -46.73 -2.27 -33.71
CA THR A 14 -46.95 -2.41 -35.15
C THR A 14 -46.42 -3.74 -35.66
N VAL A 15 -47.28 -4.58 -36.24
CA VAL A 15 -46.87 -5.78 -36.97
C VAL A 15 -46.74 -5.44 -38.45
N THR A 16 -45.53 -5.49 -38.99
CA THR A 16 -45.26 -5.13 -40.40
C THR A 16 -45.50 -6.32 -41.31
N ASP A 17 -44.74 -7.38 -41.11
CA ASP A 17 -44.63 -8.53 -42.00
C ASP A 17 -44.77 -9.85 -41.21
N GLY A 18 -45.11 -10.93 -41.91
CA GLY A 18 -45.12 -12.30 -41.38
C GLY A 18 -44.58 -13.29 -42.40
N TYR A 19 -43.87 -14.32 -41.92
CA TYR A 19 -43.03 -15.20 -42.74
C TYR A 19 -43.28 -16.69 -42.46
N ASP A 20 -43.08 -17.51 -43.50
CA ASP A 20 -43.27 -18.97 -43.52
C ASP A 20 -44.69 -19.43 -43.10
N LEU A 21 -45.71 -18.59 -43.29
CA LEU A 21 -47.10 -18.80 -42.83
C LEU A 21 -47.84 -19.85 -43.69
N LYS A 22 -48.66 -20.70 -43.04
CA LYS A 22 -49.49 -21.74 -43.70
C LYS A 22 -50.87 -21.87 -43.03
N GLY A 23 -51.87 -22.33 -43.79
CA GLY A 23 -53.25 -22.47 -43.34
C GLY A 23 -53.82 -23.87 -43.49
N PHE A 24 -55.05 -24.06 -43.01
CA PHE A 24 -55.79 -25.32 -43.02
C PHE A 24 -56.38 -25.65 -44.40
N LYS A 25 -56.65 -24.66 -45.26
CA LYS A 25 -57.23 -24.86 -46.60
C LYS A 25 -56.42 -24.17 -47.72
N GLY A 26 -55.24 -24.72 -48.04
CA GLY A 26 -54.47 -24.40 -49.25
C GLY A 26 -53.28 -23.44 -49.04
N ASP A 27 -52.53 -23.20 -50.12
CA ASP A 27 -51.23 -22.50 -50.08
C ASP A 27 -51.33 -20.97 -49.92
N THR A 28 -52.54 -20.39 -49.99
CA THR A 28 -52.78 -18.93 -49.88
C THR A 28 -53.93 -18.62 -48.90
N PRO A 29 -53.76 -18.91 -47.60
CA PRO A 29 -54.79 -18.63 -46.59
C PRO A 29 -55.04 -17.11 -46.44
N VAL A 30 -56.23 -16.76 -45.97
CA VAL A 30 -56.57 -15.38 -45.57
C VAL A 30 -56.46 -15.28 -44.05
N THR A 31 -55.56 -14.45 -43.56
CA THR A 31 -55.21 -14.33 -42.14
C THR A 31 -55.40 -12.92 -41.61
N PHE A 32 -55.61 -12.81 -40.30
CA PHE A 32 -55.53 -11.54 -39.57
C PHE A 32 -54.87 -11.77 -38.20
N ILE A 33 -54.35 -10.70 -37.60
CA ILE A 33 -53.66 -10.71 -36.31
C ILE A 33 -54.50 -9.92 -35.31
N ARG A 34 -54.74 -10.51 -34.14
CA ARG A 34 -55.31 -9.85 -32.97
C ARG A 34 -54.20 -9.51 -31.98
N ALA A 35 -54.10 -8.24 -31.59
CA ALA A 35 -53.21 -7.81 -30.52
C ALA A 35 -53.97 -7.75 -29.18
N GLU A 36 -53.38 -8.29 -28.12
CA GLU A 36 -53.94 -8.33 -26.77
C GLU A 36 -52.86 -8.03 -25.73
N PHE A 37 -53.16 -7.18 -24.75
CA PHE A 37 -52.28 -6.89 -23.62
C PHE A 37 -53.09 -6.84 -22.32
N ASN A 38 -52.61 -7.47 -21.25
CA ASN A 38 -53.26 -7.50 -19.94
C ASN A 38 -54.75 -7.94 -19.99
N GLN A 39 -55.07 -8.96 -20.80
CA GLN A 39 -56.43 -9.46 -21.08
C GLN A 39 -57.38 -8.46 -21.79
N VAL A 40 -56.85 -7.36 -22.33
CA VAL A 40 -57.58 -6.37 -23.13
C VAL A 40 -57.17 -6.49 -24.60
N ILE A 41 -58.15 -6.71 -25.47
CA ILE A 41 -57.95 -6.72 -26.93
C ILE A 41 -57.67 -5.28 -27.38
N LEU A 42 -56.49 -5.06 -27.97
CA LEU A 42 -56.06 -3.76 -28.49
C LEU A 42 -56.60 -3.49 -29.89
N GLY A 43 -56.80 -4.55 -30.69
CA GLY A 43 -57.40 -4.46 -32.02
C GLY A 43 -57.12 -5.69 -32.89
N ASP A 44 -57.77 -5.72 -34.06
CA ASP A 44 -57.59 -6.71 -35.11
C ASP A 44 -57.04 -6.06 -36.39
N SER A 45 -56.12 -6.72 -37.08
CA SER A 45 -55.61 -6.28 -38.38
C SER A 45 -56.66 -6.39 -39.48
N ALA A 46 -56.41 -5.75 -40.62
CA ALA A 46 -57.07 -6.11 -41.87
C ALA A 46 -56.82 -7.60 -42.19
N LYS A 47 -57.77 -8.21 -42.92
CA LYS A 47 -57.62 -9.57 -43.46
C LYS A 47 -56.70 -9.51 -44.67
N VAL A 48 -55.58 -10.22 -44.61
CA VAL A 48 -54.52 -10.25 -45.63
C VAL A 48 -54.46 -11.66 -46.23
N THR A 49 -54.33 -11.76 -47.55
CA THR A 49 -54.04 -13.04 -48.21
C THR A 49 -52.54 -13.29 -48.15
N VAL A 50 -52.14 -14.44 -47.59
CA VAL A 50 -50.73 -14.88 -47.57
C VAL A 50 -50.29 -15.26 -48.98
N SER A 51 -49.07 -14.88 -49.36
CA SER A 51 -48.47 -15.21 -50.66
C SER A 51 -48.13 -16.70 -50.78
N PRO A 52 -47.98 -17.27 -52.00
CA PRO A 52 -47.57 -18.66 -52.18
C PRO A 52 -46.24 -19.02 -51.52
N GLU A 53 -45.37 -18.03 -51.29
CA GLU A 53 -44.09 -18.14 -50.59
C GLU A 53 -44.24 -18.10 -49.05
N GLY A 54 -45.46 -18.00 -48.53
CA GLY A 54 -45.75 -17.95 -47.10
C GLY A 54 -45.56 -16.56 -46.46
N THR A 55 -45.54 -15.48 -47.24
CA THR A 55 -45.32 -14.11 -46.73
C THR A 55 -46.60 -13.27 -46.70
N ALA A 56 -46.75 -12.40 -45.71
CA ALA A 56 -47.89 -11.48 -45.62
C ALA A 56 -47.49 -10.13 -45.02
N LYS A 57 -47.97 -9.02 -45.62
CA LYS A 57 -47.77 -7.66 -45.09
C LYS A 57 -49.03 -7.20 -44.39
N TYR A 58 -48.95 -7.03 -43.07
CA TYR A 58 -50.07 -6.60 -42.23
C TYR A 58 -50.10 -5.09 -42.03
N ASN A 59 -48.95 -4.45 -41.81
CA ASN A 59 -48.82 -3.02 -41.45
C ASN A 59 -49.86 -2.58 -40.39
N PHE A 60 -50.08 -3.42 -39.39
CA PHE A 60 -51.14 -3.25 -38.39
C PHE A 60 -50.57 -2.65 -37.11
N THR A 61 -50.95 -1.40 -36.82
CA THR A 61 -50.63 -0.72 -35.57
C THR A 61 -51.79 -0.80 -34.59
N SER A 62 -51.48 -1.18 -33.35
CA SER A 62 -52.36 -1.13 -32.18
C SER A 62 -51.66 -0.36 -31.06
N SER A 63 -52.39 0.11 -30.05
CA SER A 63 -51.79 0.83 -28.93
C SER A 63 -52.59 0.76 -27.65
N PHE A 64 -51.90 0.93 -26.51
CA PHE A 64 -52.50 1.20 -25.21
C PHE A 64 -51.84 2.41 -24.55
N GLU A 65 -52.46 2.99 -23.52
CA GLU A 65 -51.90 4.12 -22.78
C GLU A 65 -51.26 3.67 -21.46
N TYR A 66 -49.99 4.02 -21.26
CA TYR A 66 -49.32 3.97 -19.97
C TYR A 66 -49.67 5.23 -19.15
N SER A 67 -49.96 5.06 -17.86
CA SER A 67 -50.34 6.15 -16.95
C SER A 67 -49.79 5.90 -15.54
N PRO A 68 -48.99 6.83 -14.97
CA PRO A 68 -48.45 6.68 -13.61
C PRO A 68 -49.52 6.69 -12.50
N GLU A 69 -50.66 7.35 -12.73
CA GLU A 69 -51.69 7.59 -11.71
C GLU A 69 -52.84 6.57 -11.74
N GLY A 70 -52.79 5.60 -12.67
CA GLY A 70 -53.75 4.49 -12.76
C GLY A 70 -53.98 4.03 -14.20
N GLY A 71 -54.22 2.72 -14.37
CA GLY A 71 -54.32 2.07 -15.68
C GLY A 71 -53.26 0.97 -15.79
N ILE A 72 -52.48 0.98 -16.87
CA ILE A 72 -51.34 0.08 -17.08
C ILE A 72 -50.13 0.67 -16.36
N THR A 73 -49.58 -0.07 -15.39
CA THR A 73 -48.44 0.31 -14.54
C THR A 73 -47.10 -0.10 -15.14
N LEU A 74 -45.98 0.36 -14.55
CA LEU A 74 -44.64 -0.10 -14.94
C LEU A 74 -44.44 -1.59 -14.63
N ASP A 75 -45.04 -2.11 -13.55
CA ASP A 75 -45.01 -3.53 -13.22
C ASP A 75 -45.81 -4.38 -14.22
N ASP A 76 -46.95 -3.88 -14.73
CA ASP A 76 -47.66 -4.54 -15.83
C ASP A 76 -46.78 -4.69 -17.07
N LEU A 77 -46.00 -3.66 -17.42
CA LEU A 77 -45.08 -3.67 -18.55
C LEU A 77 -43.85 -4.57 -18.33
N ALA A 78 -43.35 -4.64 -17.10
CA ALA A 78 -42.25 -5.52 -16.74
C ALA A 78 -42.65 -7.00 -16.80
N HIS A 79 -43.89 -7.29 -16.42
CA HIS A 79 -44.35 -8.63 -16.08
C HIS A 79 -45.22 -9.31 -17.14
N LYS A 80 -45.91 -8.53 -18.00
CA LYS A 80 -46.88 -9.05 -18.96
C LYS A 80 -46.42 -8.76 -20.40
N PRO A 81 -46.41 -9.76 -21.29
CA PRO A 81 -46.11 -9.53 -22.69
C PRO A 81 -47.37 -9.07 -23.46
N VAL A 82 -47.17 -8.58 -24.68
CA VAL A 82 -48.25 -8.45 -25.67
C VAL A 82 -48.39 -9.77 -26.41
N PHE A 83 -49.61 -10.30 -26.50
CA PHE A 83 -49.92 -11.47 -27.29
C PHE A 83 -50.42 -11.07 -28.68
N LEU A 84 -49.85 -11.68 -29.72
CA LEU A 84 -50.26 -11.52 -31.11
C LEU A 84 -50.83 -12.85 -31.60
N THR A 85 -52.16 -12.93 -31.71
CA THR A 85 -52.86 -14.17 -32.09
C THR A 85 -53.21 -14.14 -33.57
N MET A 86 -52.60 -15.03 -34.37
CA MET A 86 -52.85 -15.14 -35.80
C MET A 86 -54.00 -16.10 -36.08
N THR A 87 -54.97 -15.66 -36.88
CA THR A 87 -56.22 -16.38 -37.15
C THR A 87 -56.49 -16.45 -38.65
N GLU A 88 -56.79 -17.65 -39.16
CA GLU A 88 -57.26 -17.89 -40.52
C GLU A 88 -58.78 -17.69 -40.63
N VAL A 89 -59.21 -17.08 -41.73
CA VAL A 89 -60.62 -16.93 -42.11
C VAL A 89 -60.94 -17.95 -43.20
N LEU A 90 -61.79 -18.94 -42.89
CA LEU A 90 -62.17 -19.95 -43.87
C LEU A 90 -63.18 -19.40 -44.89
N PRO A 91 -63.13 -19.86 -46.16
CA PRO A 91 -64.11 -19.48 -47.17
C PRO A 91 -65.55 -19.82 -46.75
N LYS A 92 -66.49 -18.87 -46.94
CA LYS A 92 -67.91 -19.06 -46.66
C LYS A 92 -68.52 -20.17 -47.53
N GLU A 93 -68.88 -21.29 -46.92
CA GLU A 93 -69.71 -22.32 -47.56
C GLU A 93 -71.16 -21.83 -47.67
N LYS A 94 -71.86 -22.18 -48.76
CA LYS A 94 -73.15 -21.59 -49.23
C LYS A 94 -74.37 -21.68 -48.26
N LYS A 95 -74.18 -22.06 -46.99
CA LYS A 95 -75.24 -22.18 -45.97
C LYS A 95 -74.89 -21.57 -44.60
N GLN A 96 -73.70 -20.98 -44.40
CA GLN A 96 -73.34 -20.35 -43.12
C GLN A 96 -73.58 -18.83 -43.12
N LYS A 97 -74.07 -18.32 -41.98
CA LYS A 97 -74.37 -16.89 -41.78
C LYS A 97 -73.12 -16.11 -41.32
N ASP A 98 -72.28 -16.76 -40.53
CA ASP A 98 -71.07 -16.19 -39.92
C ASP A 98 -69.80 -16.81 -40.53
N GLU A 99 -68.68 -16.09 -40.46
CA GLU A 99 -67.38 -16.59 -40.96
C GLU A 99 -66.73 -17.52 -39.94
N LYS A 100 -66.39 -18.74 -40.37
CA LYS A 100 -65.67 -19.69 -39.53
C LYS A 100 -64.19 -19.34 -39.51
N THR A 101 -63.65 -19.02 -38.34
CA THR A 101 -62.24 -18.72 -38.12
C THR A 101 -61.52 -19.87 -37.41
N LEU A 102 -60.23 -20.07 -37.69
CA LEU A 102 -59.36 -21.00 -36.97
C LEU A 102 -58.11 -20.28 -36.48
N ILE A 103 -57.74 -20.44 -35.21
CA ILE A 103 -56.49 -19.89 -34.68
C ILE A 103 -55.34 -20.75 -35.23
N LEU A 104 -54.32 -20.10 -35.79
CA LEU A 104 -53.13 -20.76 -36.33
C LEU A 104 -51.99 -20.78 -35.30
N GLY A 105 -51.81 -19.69 -34.56
CA GLY A 105 -50.75 -19.58 -33.57
C GLY A 105 -50.80 -18.29 -32.78
N GLN A 106 -49.93 -18.20 -31.77
CA GLN A 106 -49.77 -17.03 -30.91
C GLN A 106 -48.28 -16.70 -30.78
N ALA A 107 -47.92 -15.44 -31.03
CA ALA A 107 -46.59 -14.90 -30.77
C ALA A 107 -46.63 -14.00 -29.53
N VAL A 108 -45.45 -13.76 -28.96
CA VAL A 108 -45.25 -13.05 -27.68
C VAL A 108 -44.24 -11.94 -27.90
N VAL A 109 -44.59 -10.71 -27.52
CA VAL A 109 -43.70 -9.55 -27.56
C VAL A 109 -43.40 -9.14 -26.12
N ASP A 110 -42.13 -9.24 -25.73
CA ASP A 110 -41.63 -8.74 -24.43
C ASP A 110 -41.45 -7.22 -24.50
N LEU A 111 -42.00 -6.48 -23.54
CA LEU A 111 -41.92 -5.01 -23.50
C LEU A 111 -40.74 -4.49 -22.67
N LEU A 112 -39.89 -5.39 -22.16
CA LEU A 112 -38.76 -5.05 -21.31
C LEU A 112 -37.83 -3.94 -21.85
N PRO A 113 -37.50 -3.85 -23.15
CA PRO A 113 -36.61 -2.80 -23.65
C PRO A 113 -37.10 -1.36 -23.36
N LEU A 114 -38.42 -1.15 -23.25
CA LEU A 114 -38.98 0.16 -22.88
C LEU A 114 -38.65 0.58 -21.44
N LEU A 115 -38.42 -0.40 -20.55
CA LEU A 115 -38.01 -0.19 -19.15
C LEU A 115 -36.49 -0.13 -18.99
N GLU A 116 -35.74 -0.66 -19.96
CA GLU A 116 -34.28 -0.51 -20.06
C GLU A 116 -33.89 0.86 -20.64
N GLY A 117 -34.87 1.60 -21.19
CA GLY A 117 -34.75 3.02 -21.59
C GLY A 117 -34.94 3.29 -23.08
N GLU A 118 -35.25 2.26 -23.88
CA GLU A 118 -35.47 2.42 -25.32
C GLU A 118 -36.83 3.07 -25.62
N SER A 119 -36.86 4.03 -26.54
CA SER A 119 -38.12 4.59 -27.06
C SER A 119 -38.75 3.74 -28.16
N SER A 120 -37.97 2.85 -28.80
CA SER A 120 -38.45 2.01 -29.89
C SER A 120 -37.51 0.85 -30.20
N PHE A 121 -38.07 -0.33 -30.46
CA PHE A 121 -37.33 -1.52 -30.89
C PHE A 121 -38.07 -2.29 -31.97
N GLU A 122 -37.32 -3.11 -32.71
CA GLU A 122 -37.80 -3.95 -33.80
C GLU A 122 -37.31 -5.39 -33.57
N THR A 123 -38.21 -6.37 -33.66
CA THR A 123 -37.90 -7.76 -33.33
C THR A 123 -38.72 -8.75 -34.17
N MET A 124 -38.12 -9.91 -34.41
CA MET A 124 -38.71 -11.04 -35.13
C MET A 124 -39.23 -12.06 -34.11
N VAL A 125 -40.52 -12.04 -33.83
CA VAL A 125 -41.11 -12.94 -32.82
C VAL A 125 -41.57 -14.27 -33.44
N PRO A 126 -41.25 -15.42 -32.82
CA PRO A 126 -41.74 -16.71 -33.28
C PRO A 126 -43.25 -16.84 -33.08
N LEU A 127 -43.94 -17.37 -34.09
CA LEU A 127 -45.36 -17.70 -34.01
C LEU A 127 -45.52 -19.15 -33.53
N HIS A 128 -45.92 -19.33 -32.27
CA HIS A 128 -46.09 -20.67 -31.70
C HIS A 128 -47.42 -21.29 -32.14
N PRO A 129 -47.45 -22.53 -32.67
CA PRO A 129 -48.69 -23.19 -33.06
C PRO A 129 -49.60 -23.44 -31.86
N VAL A 130 -50.90 -23.28 -32.05
CA VAL A 130 -51.91 -23.85 -31.14
C VAL A 130 -52.10 -25.35 -31.43
N PRO A 131 -52.49 -26.19 -30.45
CA PRO A 131 -52.65 -27.62 -30.67
C PRO A 131 -53.62 -27.95 -31.81
N GLY A 132 -53.17 -28.75 -32.78
CA GLY A 132 -53.92 -29.10 -33.99
C GLY A 132 -53.81 -28.10 -35.14
N SER A 133 -52.88 -27.14 -35.08
CA SER A 133 -52.58 -26.18 -36.15
C SER A 133 -51.73 -26.79 -37.29
N PRO A 134 -51.91 -26.38 -38.56
CA PRO A 134 -51.01 -26.74 -39.67
C PRO A 134 -49.59 -26.16 -39.50
N LEU A 135 -49.38 -25.27 -38.52
CA LEU A 135 -48.07 -24.73 -38.15
C LEU A 135 -47.28 -25.64 -37.20
N GLU A 136 -47.83 -26.79 -36.76
CA GLU A 136 -47.08 -27.75 -35.96
C GLU A 136 -45.89 -28.34 -36.75
N PRO A 137 -44.66 -28.33 -36.20
CA PRO A 137 -43.47 -28.78 -36.92
C PRO A 137 -43.46 -30.30 -37.09
N LEU A 138 -43.78 -30.76 -38.30
CA LEU A 138 -43.89 -32.20 -38.61
C LEU A 138 -42.55 -32.95 -38.58
N ARG A 139 -41.41 -32.26 -38.75
CA ARG A 139 -40.03 -32.79 -38.71
C ARG A 139 -39.03 -31.68 -38.31
N SER A 140 -37.89 -32.07 -37.76
CA SER A 140 -36.74 -31.19 -37.53
C SER A 140 -36.15 -30.68 -38.85
N GLY A 141 -35.99 -29.36 -38.98
CA GLY A 141 -35.38 -28.70 -40.16
C GLY A 141 -36.28 -27.77 -40.98
N VAL A 142 -37.55 -27.60 -40.61
CA VAL A 142 -38.44 -26.59 -41.22
C VAL A 142 -38.21 -25.22 -40.57
N LYS A 143 -38.20 -24.13 -41.35
CA LYS A 143 -38.16 -22.76 -40.81
C LYS A 143 -39.35 -22.49 -39.90
N GLN A 144 -39.12 -21.81 -38.79
CA GLN A 144 -40.15 -21.45 -37.83
C GLN A 144 -40.91 -20.21 -38.30
N CYS A 145 -42.24 -20.30 -38.35
CA CYS A 145 -43.11 -19.17 -38.67
C CYS A 145 -42.86 -18.00 -37.70
N SER A 146 -42.83 -16.78 -38.22
CA SER A 146 -42.48 -15.59 -37.42
C SER A 146 -43.22 -14.34 -37.90
N LEU A 147 -43.29 -13.34 -37.02
CA LEU A 147 -43.86 -12.02 -37.28
C LEU A 147 -42.81 -10.94 -36.98
N GLU A 148 -42.73 -9.93 -37.83
CA GLU A 148 -41.89 -8.75 -37.64
C GLU A 148 -42.70 -7.68 -36.91
N VAL A 149 -42.19 -7.24 -35.75
CA VAL A 149 -42.91 -6.36 -34.84
C VAL A 149 -42.03 -5.18 -34.44
N LYS A 150 -42.60 -3.98 -34.55
CA LYS A 150 -42.01 -2.71 -34.11
C LYS A 150 -42.81 -2.18 -32.94
N VAL A 151 -42.15 -1.90 -31.83
CA VAL A 151 -42.73 -1.22 -30.67
C VAL A 151 -42.16 0.20 -30.62
N PHE A 152 -43.02 1.20 -30.40
CA PHE A 152 -42.66 2.61 -30.41
C PHE A 152 -43.41 3.39 -29.32
N VAL A 153 -42.69 4.31 -28.67
CA VAL A 153 -43.22 5.31 -27.73
C VAL A 153 -42.60 6.66 -28.08
N ALA A 154 -43.40 7.73 -28.12
CA ALA A 154 -42.93 9.06 -28.51
C ALA A 154 -41.90 9.67 -27.52
N GLU A 155 -41.97 9.30 -26.25
CA GLU A 155 -41.02 9.68 -25.20
C GLU A 155 -40.65 8.44 -24.36
N PRO A 156 -39.41 8.32 -23.85
CA PRO A 156 -39.04 7.25 -22.92
C PRO A 156 -39.98 7.20 -21.71
N LEU A 157 -40.48 5.99 -21.38
CA LEU A 157 -41.47 5.80 -20.31
C LEU A 157 -40.92 6.21 -18.93
N LEU A 158 -39.62 6.01 -18.71
CA LEU A 158 -38.89 6.38 -17.49
C LEU A 158 -38.10 7.68 -17.70
N THR A 159 -38.07 8.53 -16.67
CA THR A 159 -37.19 9.72 -16.64
C THR A 159 -35.72 9.31 -16.50
N THR A 160 -34.76 10.16 -16.91
CA THR A 160 -33.33 9.87 -16.72
C THR A 160 -32.96 9.60 -15.25
N ALA A 161 -33.64 10.23 -14.29
CA ALA A 161 -33.45 9.96 -12.86
C ALA A 161 -33.95 8.57 -12.44
N GLN A 162 -35.09 8.11 -12.98
CA GLN A 162 -35.59 6.74 -12.80
C GLN A 162 -34.70 5.72 -13.51
N ILE A 163 -34.27 6.02 -14.75
CA ILE A 163 -33.32 5.19 -15.51
C ILE A 163 -31.99 5.08 -14.76
N LEU A 164 -31.50 6.08 -14.04
CA LEU A 164 -30.23 6.00 -13.29
C LEU A 164 -30.37 5.47 -11.84
N GLY A 165 -31.45 5.79 -11.15
CA GLY A 165 -31.64 5.47 -9.72
C GLY A 165 -32.55 4.28 -9.41
N GLY A 166 -33.39 3.85 -10.36
CA GLY A 166 -34.27 2.70 -10.19
C GLY A 166 -33.53 1.36 -10.42
N ASN A 167 -34.27 0.26 -10.43
CA ASN A 167 -33.70 -1.05 -10.76
C ASN A 167 -34.79 -2.00 -11.27
N LEU A 168 -34.41 -2.97 -12.08
CA LEU A 168 -35.31 -4.03 -12.52
C LEU A 168 -35.03 -5.29 -11.71
N LEU A 169 -36.00 -5.71 -10.91
CA LEU A 169 -35.95 -6.92 -10.10
C LEU A 169 -36.58 -8.09 -10.87
N LYS A 170 -35.82 -9.16 -11.10
CA LYS A 170 -36.28 -10.43 -11.66
C LYS A 170 -36.20 -11.50 -10.56
N VAL A 171 -37.31 -12.16 -10.26
CA VAL A 171 -37.37 -13.26 -9.29
C VAL A 171 -37.80 -14.53 -10.03
N THR A 172 -36.94 -15.53 -10.07
CA THR A 172 -37.20 -16.82 -10.70
C THR A 172 -37.41 -17.89 -9.65
N LEU A 173 -38.59 -18.50 -9.62
CA LEU A 173 -38.87 -19.69 -8.83
C LEU A 173 -38.74 -20.92 -9.73
N GLU A 174 -37.73 -21.74 -9.47
CA GLU A 174 -37.51 -22.98 -10.22
C GLU A 174 -38.42 -24.09 -9.68
N ALA A 175 -38.15 -24.53 -8.45
CA ALA A 175 -38.68 -25.77 -7.91
C ALA A 175 -38.65 -25.82 -6.38
N ALA A 176 -39.49 -26.69 -5.82
CA ALA A 176 -39.39 -27.19 -4.45
C ALA A 176 -39.07 -28.68 -4.51
N TYR A 177 -37.96 -29.10 -3.90
CA TYR A 177 -37.48 -30.48 -3.92
C TYR A 177 -37.70 -31.16 -2.56
N SER A 178 -37.76 -32.50 -2.57
CA SER A 178 -37.98 -33.30 -1.35
C SER A 178 -39.25 -32.87 -0.60
N VAL A 179 -40.36 -32.74 -1.33
CA VAL A 179 -41.66 -32.26 -0.79
C VAL A 179 -42.38 -33.34 0.05
N PRO A 180 -43.29 -32.98 0.97
CA PRO A 180 -43.97 -33.90 1.87
C PRO A 180 -44.57 -35.14 1.19
N GLU A 181 -44.48 -36.31 1.82
CA GLU A 181 -45.00 -37.55 1.25
C GLU A 181 -46.51 -37.53 1.04
N SER A 182 -47.23 -36.77 1.87
CA SER A 182 -48.67 -36.47 1.76
C SER A 182 -49.07 -35.76 0.46
N PHE A 183 -48.10 -35.25 -0.31
CA PHE A 183 -48.36 -34.67 -1.63
C PHE A 183 -48.50 -35.79 -2.65
N VAL A 184 -49.74 -36.05 -3.07
CA VAL A 184 -50.11 -37.06 -4.06
C VAL A 184 -50.71 -36.40 -5.31
N PRO A 185 -50.41 -36.88 -6.52
CA PRO A 185 -51.01 -36.37 -7.76
C PRO A 185 -52.43 -36.91 -8.00
N VAL A 186 -52.86 -37.90 -7.22
CA VAL A 186 -54.20 -38.51 -7.29
C VAL A 186 -55.10 -37.84 -6.25
N GLY A 187 -55.93 -36.90 -6.69
CA GLY A 187 -56.83 -36.15 -5.81
C GLY A 187 -57.47 -34.94 -6.51
N PRO A 188 -58.22 -34.09 -5.78
CA PRO A 188 -58.65 -32.80 -6.29
C PRO A 188 -57.43 -31.94 -6.62
N MET A 189 -57.47 -31.22 -7.75
CA MET A 189 -56.39 -30.34 -8.23
C MET A 189 -55.91 -29.41 -7.10
N GLN A 190 -54.61 -29.43 -6.81
CA GLN A 190 -53.99 -28.60 -5.79
C GLN A 190 -53.24 -27.43 -6.44
N ASN A 191 -53.38 -26.23 -5.89
CA ASN A 191 -52.54 -25.10 -6.22
C ASN A 191 -51.38 -25.01 -5.22
N TYR A 192 -50.16 -25.25 -5.68
CA TYR A 192 -48.96 -24.96 -4.92
C TYR A 192 -48.54 -23.52 -5.21
N MET A 193 -48.57 -22.69 -4.17
CA MET A 193 -48.26 -21.26 -4.26
C MET A 193 -47.03 -20.92 -3.43
N VAL A 194 -46.20 -20.03 -3.96
CA VAL A 194 -45.03 -19.47 -3.28
C VAL A 194 -45.06 -17.97 -3.47
N GLY A 195 -44.65 -17.19 -2.47
CA GLY A 195 -44.67 -15.74 -2.59
C GLY A 195 -43.72 -15.02 -1.65
N LEU A 196 -43.43 -13.76 -2.01
CA LEU A 196 -42.62 -12.83 -1.24
C LEU A 196 -43.14 -11.40 -1.44
N GLN A 197 -42.88 -10.54 -0.46
CA GLN A 197 -43.15 -9.11 -0.53
C GLN A 197 -41.89 -8.36 -0.98
N VAL A 198 -42.06 -7.31 -1.80
CA VAL A 198 -40.98 -6.44 -2.28
C VAL A 198 -41.35 -4.98 -1.99
N PRO A 199 -40.42 -4.11 -1.55
CA PRO A 199 -40.74 -2.70 -1.30
C PRO A 199 -41.20 -2.00 -2.58
N SER A 200 -42.28 -1.24 -2.50
CA SER A 200 -42.77 -0.39 -3.60
C SER A 200 -42.54 1.09 -3.29
N ALA A 201 -42.86 1.98 -4.22
CA ALA A 201 -42.81 3.43 -4.00
C ALA A 201 -43.97 3.98 -3.13
N GLY A 202 -44.99 3.16 -2.83
CA GLY A 202 -46.15 3.53 -2.02
C GLY A 202 -46.11 2.98 -0.58
N GLU A 203 -47.19 3.20 0.18
CA GLU A 203 -47.28 2.77 1.60
C GLU A 203 -47.43 1.24 1.79
N LYS A 204 -47.52 0.44 0.72
CA LYS A 204 -47.68 -1.02 0.79
C LYS A 204 -46.64 -1.72 -0.09
N ASP A 205 -46.06 -2.79 0.45
CA ASP A 205 -45.19 -3.69 -0.30
C ASP A 205 -45.96 -4.36 -1.46
N TYR A 206 -45.24 -4.60 -2.57
CA TYR A 206 -45.74 -5.31 -3.74
C TYR A 206 -45.61 -6.84 -3.55
N PRO A 207 -46.70 -7.62 -3.65
CA PRO A 207 -46.66 -9.06 -3.48
C PRO A 207 -46.34 -9.79 -4.80
N ILE A 208 -45.18 -10.47 -4.85
CA ILE A 208 -44.86 -11.42 -5.92
C ILE A 208 -45.46 -12.79 -5.55
N LEU A 209 -46.31 -13.33 -6.42
CA LEU A 209 -47.01 -14.61 -6.20
C LEU A 209 -46.81 -15.57 -7.38
N PHE A 210 -46.16 -16.69 -7.13
CA PHE A 210 -46.05 -17.82 -8.04
C PHE A 210 -47.17 -18.82 -7.75
N LYS A 211 -47.84 -19.31 -8.81
CA LYS A 211 -49.03 -20.17 -8.71
C LYS A 211 -48.90 -21.35 -9.68
N ASN A 212 -49.75 -22.36 -9.50
CA ASN A 212 -49.92 -23.51 -10.39
C ASN A 212 -48.65 -24.38 -10.54
N GLY A 213 -47.93 -24.61 -9.45
CA GLY A 213 -46.78 -25.53 -9.44
C GLY A 213 -47.17 -26.95 -9.83
N THR A 214 -46.35 -27.61 -10.66
CA THR A 214 -46.60 -28.97 -11.14
C THR A 214 -45.88 -30.00 -10.28
N LEU A 215 -46.61 -30.86 -9.56
CA LEU A 215 -46.04 -31.97 -8.79
C LEU A 215 -45.54 -33.09 -9.73
N LYS A 216 -44.26 -33.46 -9.59
CA LYS A 216 -43.63 -34.61 -10.27
C LYS A 216 -43.22 -35.67 -9.26
N LEU A 217 -43.36 -36.95 -9.63
CA LEU A 217 -43.21 -38.11 -8.74
C LEU A 217 -41.76 -38.60 -8.53
N GLY A 218 -40.76 -37.93 -9.10
CA GLY A 218 -39.37 -38.42 -9.15
C GLY A 218 -39.09 -39.28 -10.40
N GLY A 219 -37.83 -39.65 -10.58
CA GLY A 219 -37.31 -40.38 -11.76
C GLY A 219 -36.01 -39.74 -12.27
N GLU A 220 -36.13 -38.88 -13.28
CA GLU A 220 -34.99 -38.16 -13.88
C GLU A 220 -34.90 -36.72 -13.36
N ARG A 221 -33.69 -36.14 -13.44
CA ARG A 221 -33.41 -34.72 -13.16
C ARG A 221 -34.09 -33.83 -14.22
N GLU A 222 -34.45 -32.60 -13.87
CA GLU A 222 -34.90 -31.65 -14.90
C GLU A 222 -33.76 -31.35 -15.89
N PRO A 223 -34.02 -31.36 -17.21
CA PRO A 223 -33.00 -31.00 -18.19
C PRO A 223 -32.60 -29.53 -18.04
N VAL A 224 -31.33 -29.24 -18.32
CA VAL A 224 -30.80 -27.87 -18.44
C VAL A 224 -30.00 -27.76 -19.74
N PRO A 225 -30.09 -26.64 -20.48
CA PRO A 225 -30.95 -25.48 -20.21
C PRO A 225 -32.43 -25.77 -20.44
N ARG A 226 -33.31 -25.17 -19.63
CA ARG A 226 -34.78 -25.19 -19.84
C ARG A 226 -35.37 -23.78 -19.78
N PRO A 227 -36.37 -23.44 -20.61
CA PRO A 227 -36.89 -22.07 -20.72
C PRO A 227 -37.69 -21.65 -19.47
N LYS A 228 -37.53 -20.38 -19.07
CA LYS A 228 -38.37 -19.74 -18.05
C LYS A 228 -39.75 -19.42 -18.61
N LYS A 229 -40.76 -19.34 -17.74
CA LYS A 229 -42.17 -19.15 -18.11
C LYS A 229 -42.75 -17.88 -17.50
N TRP A 230 -43.71 -17.29 -18.20
CA TRP A 230 -44.57 -16.22 -17.67
C TRP A 230 -45.52 -16.79 -16.60
N PRO A 231 -45.64 -16.17 -15.41
CA PRO A 231 -46.60 -16.57 -14.37
C PRO A 231 -48.02 -16.03 -14.67
N ILE A 232 -48.46 -16.20 -15.92
CA ILE A 232 -49.71 -15.68 -16.47
C ILE A 232 -50.59 -16.87 -16.88
N ALA A 233 -51.90 -16.77 -16.63
CA ALA A 233 -52.88 -17.80 -17.01
C ALA A 233 -53.46 -17.55 -18.40
N ASN A 234 -54.09 -18.59 -18.98
CA ASN A 234 -54.91 -18.53 -20.20
C ASN A 234 -54.15 -18.25 -21.53
N ILE A 235 -52.87 -18.63 -21.61
CA ILE A 235 -52.08 -18.57 -22.86
C ILE A 235 -52.58 -19.66 -23.84
N LEU A 236 -52.75 -19.31 -25.12
CA LEU A 236 -53.41 -20.17 -26.11
C LEU A 236 -52.48 -21.20 -26.76
N ALA A 237 -51.23 -20.83 -27.02
CA ALA A 237 -50.22 -21.70 -27.60
C ALA A 237 -49.23 -22.18 -26.52
N PRO A 238 -48.95 -23.50 -26.37
CA PRO A 238 -48.03 -24.00 -25.35
C PRO A 238 -46.63 -23.38 -25.39
N GLY A 239 -46.12 -23.04 -26.57
CA GLY A 239 -44.83 -22.36 -26.74
C GLY A 239 -44.81 -20.90 -26.29
N ALA A 240 -45.97 -20.21 -26.31
CA ALA A 240 -46.10 -18.82 -25.87
C ALA A 240 -46.07 -18.67 -24.34
N ASN A 241 -46.02 -19.77 -23.57
CA ASN A 241 -45.79 -19.72 -22.13
C ASN A 241 -44.36 -19.30 -21.77
N TYR A 242 -43.41 -19.43 -22.69
CA TYR A 242 -42.00 -19.17 -22.43
C TYR A 242 -41.63 -17.70 -22.60
N ILE A 243 -40.68 -17.26 -21.79
CA ILE A 243 -40.06 -15.94 -21.89
C ILE A 243 -38.97 -16.02 -22.98
N PRO A 244 -38.99 -15.15 -24.01
CA PRO A 244 -37.94 -15.11 -25.02
C PRO A 244 -36.54 -14.97 -24.40
N ASP A 245 -35.58 -15.72 -24.94
CA ASP A 245 -34.15 -15.72 -24.57
C ASP A 245 -33.83 -15.91 -23.07
N SER A 246 -34.79 -16.38 -22.26
CA SER A 246 -34.63 -16.58 -20.82
C SER A 246 -34.67 -18.06 -20.44
N PHE A 247 -33.54 -18.56 -19.93
CA PHE A 247 -33.32 -19.97 -19.63
C PHE A 247 -32.74 -20.19 -18.22
N ILE A 248 -33.12 -21.31 -17.61
CA ILE A 248 -32.48 -21.88 -16.44
C ILE A 248 -31.34 -22.76 -16.94
N VAL A 249 -30.10 -22.26 -16.85
CA VAL A 249 -28.89 -22.88 -17.42
C VAL A 249 -28.27 -23.93 -16.49
N GLY A 250 -28.63 -23.92 -15.20
CA GLY A 250 -27.97 -24.73 -14.16
C GLY A 250 -26.62 -24.14 -13.72
N GLY A 251 -25.91 -24.89 -12.88
CA GLY A 251 -24.60 -24.53 -12.33
C GLY A 251 -24.12 -25.56 -11.30
N PRO A 252 -22.87 -25.46 -10.80
CA PRO A 252 -22.42 -26.20 -9.62
C PRO A 252 -23.18 -25.70 -8.38
N TYR A 253 -23.66 -26.61 -7.53
CA TYR A 253 -24.40 -26.25 -6.31
C TYR A 253 -23.45 -25.71 -5.23
N GLU A 254 -22.14 -25.96 -5.36
CA GLU A 254 -21.09 -25.37 -4.52
C GLU A 254 -20.96 -23.84 -4.69
N GLU A 255 -21.46 -23.27 -5.81
CA GLU A 255 -21.52 -21.82 -6.06
C GLU A 255 -22.92 -21.23 -5.76
N GLU A 256 -23.87 -22.04 -5.29
CA GLU A 256 -25.20 -21.57 -4.90
C GLU A 256 -25.19 -20.93 -3.50
N GLU A 257 -26.02 -19.90 -3.31
CA GLU A 257 -26.32 -19.32 -2.01
C GLU A 257 -27.27 -20.24 -1.20
N GLY A 258 -27.39 -19.98 0.10
CA GLY A 258 -28.33 -20.70 0.97
C GLY A 258 -27.67 -21.74 1.86
N GLU A 259 -28.39 -22.83 2.13
CA GLU A 259 -28.07 -23.77 3.22
C GLU A 259 -27.50 -25.11 2.75
N LEU A 260 -27.74 -25.49 1.49
CA LEU A 260 -27.40 -26.80 0.91
C LEU A 260 -26.34 -26.71 -0.20
N ASN A 261 -25.24 -26.02 0.09
CA ASN A 261 -24.13 -25.76 -0.83
C ASN A 261 -22.81 -26.44 -0.41
N ARG A 262 -22.81 -27.28 0.64
CA ARG A 262 -21.60 -27.93 1.14
C ARG A 262 -21.35 -29.29 0.48
N PRO A 263 -20.10 -29.79 0.45
CA PRO A 263 -19.80 -31.10 -0.12
C PRO A 263 -20.59 -32.26 0.52
N GLU A 264 -20.98 -32.14 1.79
CA GLU A 264 -21.78 -33.13 2.50
C GLU A 264 -23.24 -33.20 1.97
N ASP A 265 -23.77 -32.08 1.47
CA ASP A 265 -25.15 -31.98 0.97
C ASP A 265 -25.31 -32.62 -0.42
N LYS A 266 -24.20 -32.92 -1.11
CA LYS A 266 -24.15 -33.39 -2.49
C LYS A 266 -25.01 -34.63 -2.74
N GLU A 267 -24.91 -35.62 -1.86
CA GLU A 267 -25.69 -36.86 -1.98
C GLU A 267 -27.19 -36.58 -1.78
N PHE A 268 -27.53 -35.79 -0.77
CA PHE A 268 -28.90 -35.37 -0.51
C PHE A 268 -29.51 -34.57 -1.67
N ARG A 269 -28.80 -33.57 -2.20
CA ARG A 269 -29.21 -32.77 -3.38
C ARG A 269 -29.45 -33.68 -4.58
N ASN A 270 -28.52 -34.59 -4.88
CA ASN A 270 -28.67 -35.57 -5.97
C ASN A 270 -29.91 -36.46 -5.81
N GLN A 271 -30.14 -37.05 -4.63
CA GLN A 271 -31.32 -37.88 -4.36
C GLN A 271 -32.63 -37.06 -4.43
N ALA A 272 -32.62 -35.82 -3.92
CA ALA A 272 -33.78 -34.94 -3.91
C ALA A 272 -34.17 -34.43 -5.31
N GLU A 273 -33.20 -34.18 -6.19
CA GLU A 273 -33.47 -33.72 -7.56
C GLU A 273 -33.85 -34.86 -8.54
N SER A 274 -33.33 -36.07 -8.32
CA SER A 274 -33.60 -37.23 -9.18
C SER A 274 -34.75 -38.10 -8.66
N ILE A 275 -34.59 -38.72 -7.50
CA ILE A 275 -35.45 -39.81 -7.00
C ILE A 275 -36.71 -39.30 -6.30
N LYS A 276 -36.63 -38.21 -5.52
CA LYS A 276 -37.75 -37.75 -4.69
C LYS A 276 -38.80 -36.94 -5.47
N LYS A 277 -39.99 -36.83 -4.87
CA LYS A 277 -41.06 -35.93 -5.32
C LYS A 277 -40.59 -34.47 -5.29
N ARG A 278 -41.05 -33.68 -6.27
CA ARG A 278 -40.73 -32.25 -6.41
C ARG A 278 -41.89 -31.48 -7.03
N ILE A 279 -41.98 -30.19 -6.77
CA ILE A 279 -42.90 -29.27 -7.46
C ILE A 279 -42.06 -28.37 -8.36
N ILE A 280 -42.45 -28.24 -9.63
CA ILE A 280 -41.77 -27.40 -10.62
C ILE A 280 -42.68 -26.22 -11.00
N TRP A 281 -42.13 -25.01 -11.04
CA TRP A 281 -42.77 -23.81 -11.60
C TRP A 281 -42.02 -23.36 -12.86
N ASP A 282 -40.71 -23.14 -12.76
CA ASP A 282 -39.86 -22.45 -13.76
C ASP A 282 -40.39 -21.05 -14.14
N LEU A 283 -40.99 -20.34 -13.19
CA LEU A 283 -41.65 -19.06 -13.43
C LEU A 283 -40.69 -17.90 -13.08
N GLU A 284 -40.61 -16.89 -13.95
CA GLU A 284 -39.93 -15.61 -13.64
C GLU A 284 -40.96 -14.49 -13.48
N SER A 285 -40.95 -13.85 -12.31
CA SER A 285 -41.64 -12.59 -12.08
C SER A 285 -40.66 -11.43 -12.22
N ARG A 286 -41.16 -10.27 -12.63
CA ARG A 286 -40.38 -9.06 -12.92
C ARG A 286 -41.12 -7.88 -12.31
N CYS A 287 -40.39 -6.98 -11.66
CA CYS A 287 -40.93 -5.82 -10.97
C CYS A 287 -39.97 -4.65 -11.16
N TYR A 288 -40.51 -3.45 -11.40
CA TYR A 288 -39.70 -2.24 -11.50
C TYR A 288 -39.62 -1.54 -10.14
N LEU A 289 -38.40 -1.32 -9.67
CA LEU A 289 -38.13 -0.60 -8.43
C LEU A 289 -37.79 0.85 -8.76
N ASP A 290 -38.70 1.78 -8.46
CA ASP A 290 -38.38 3.22 -8.46
C ASP A 290 -37.25 3.54 -7.47
N PRO A 291 -36.52 4.67 -7.64
CA PRO A 291 -35.40 5.03 -6.77
C PRO A 291 -35.68 4.97 -5.25
N PRO A 292 -36.85 5.40 -4.72
CA PRO A 292 -37.18 5.24 -3.31
C PRO A 292 -37.37 3.77 -2.88
N ALA A 293 -37.90 2.92 -3.77
CA ALA A 293 -38.06 1.49 -3.51
C ALA A 293 -36.70 0.77 -3.46
N VAL A 294 -35.74 1.16 -4.31
CA VAL A 294 -34.35 0.67 -4.26
C VAL A 294 -33.68 0.99 -2.93
N VAL A 295 -33.83 2.23 -2.44
CA VAL A 295 -33.30 2.64 -1.11
C VAL A 295 -34.00 1.90 0.03
N SER A 296 -35.32 1.73 -0.04
CA SER A 296 -36.08 0.93 0.94
C SER A 296 -35.67 -0.54 0.95
N LEU A 297 -35.38 -1.14 -0.21
CA LEU A 297 -34.85 -2.50 -0.32
C LEU A 297 -33.45 -2.60 0.28
N GLN A 298 -32.53 -1.70 -0.07
CA GLN A 298 -31.19 -1.63 0.55
C GLN A 298 -31.28 -1.55 2.08
N LYS A 299 -32.11 -0.62 2.59
CA LYS A 299 -32.30 -0.42 4.03
C LYS A 299 -32.87 -1.68 4.69
N ARG A 300 -33.91 -2.29 4.13
CA ARG A 300 -34.54 -3.49 4.71
C ARG A 300 -33.60 -4.70 4.71
N ILE A 301 -32.72 -4.86 3.70
CA ILE A 301 -31.68 -5.90 3.72
C ILE A 301 -30.61 -5.62 4.78
N ALA A 302 -30.25 -4.35 4.99
CA ALA A 302 -29.28 -3.95 6.02
C ALA A 302 -29.84 -4.11 7.44
N ASP A 303 -31.10 -3.74 7.67
CA ASP A 303 -31.82 -3.91 8.93
C ASP A 303 -32.16 -5.40 9.20
N CYS A 304 -32.41 -6.19 8.15
CA CYS A 304 -32.87 -7.59 8.22
C CYS A 304 -32.20 -8.47 7.15
N ARG A 305 -31.26 -9.31 7.59
CA ARG A 305 -30.50 -10.22 6.71
C ARG A 305 -31.39 -11.20 5.91
N PHE A 306 -32.46 -11.68 6.52
CA PHE A 306 -33.31 -12.73 5.97
C PHE A 306 -34.63 -12.18 5.44
N TRP A 307 -34.99 -12.62 4.24
CA TRP A 307 -36.26 -12.31 3.59
C TRP A 307 -37.20 -13.53 3.65
N PRO A 308 -38.46 -13.36 4.07
CA PRO A 308 -39.40 -14.47 4.11
C PRO A 308 -39.91 -14.77 2.70
N VAL A 309 -39.79 -16.03 2.29
CA VAL A 309 -40.44 -16.58 1.10
C VAL A 309 -41.42 -17.64 1.58
N GLU A 310 -42.70 -17.32 1.56
CA GLU A 310 -43.76 -18.20 2.06
C GLU A 310 -44.16 -19.22 0.99
N ILE A 311 -44.54 -20.42 1.42
CA ILE A 311 -45.12 -21.49 0.59
C ILE A 311 -46.42 -21.99 1.23
N THR A 312 -47.42 -22.29 0.42
CA THR A 312 -48.69 -22.87 0.87
C THR A 312 -49.33 -23.75 -0.20
N ARG A 313 -50.21 -24.66 0.22
CA ARG A 313 -51.03 -25.48 -0.64
C ARG A 313 -52.49 -25.07 -0.48
N VAL A 314 -53.19 -24.84 -1.59
CA VAL A 314 -54.63 -24.48 -1.60
C VAL A 314 -55.40 -25.40 -2.56
N PRO A 315 -56.48 -26.07 -2.13
CA PRO A 315 -57.32 -26.87 -3.02
C PRO A 315 -58.06 -26.03 -4.07
N LEU A 316 -58.12 -26.49 -5.33
CA LEU A 316 -59.05 -25.91 -6.32
C LEU A 316 -60.45 -26.51 -6.12
N THR A 317 -61.39 -25.70 -5.64
CA THR A 317 -62.82 -26.04 -5.64
C THR A 317 -63.44 -25.81 -7.01
N THR A 318 -63.79 -26.87 -7.74
CA THR A 318 -64.60 -26.78 -8.96
C THR A 318 -66.08 -26.69 -8.61
N ALA A 319 -66.73 -25.57 -8.92
CA ALA A 319 -68.17 -25.40 -8.66
C ALA A 319 -69.01 -26.22 -9.67
N PRO A 320 -69.85 -27.18 -9.21
CA PRO A 320 -70.72 -27.92 -10.11
C PRO A 320 -71.89 -27.04 -10.59
N LYS A 321 -72.14 -27.05 -11.90
CA LYS A 321 -73.35 -26.45 -12.48
C LYS A 321 -74.58 -27.31 -12.14
N GLY A 322 -75.28 -26.99 -11.05
CA GLY A 322 -76.68 -27.41 -10.88
C GLY A 322 -77.14 -27.74 -9.46
N LYS A 323 -78.28 -27.15 -9.09
CA LYS A 323 -79.11 -27.36 -7.87
C LYS A 323 -78.45 -27.05 -6.52
N ALA A 324 -79.05 -26.07 -5.84
CA ALA A 324 -78.73 -25.75 -4.45
C ALA A 324 -79.19 -26.88 -3.52
N ALA A 325 -78.25 -27.42 -2.74
CA ALA A 325 -78.50 -28.17 -1.53
C ALA A 325 -77.92 -27.37 -0.35
N LYS A 326 -78.64 -27.29 0.76
CA LYS A 326 -78.14 -26.67 1.99
C LYS A 326 -77.02 -27.53 2.56
N PHE A 327 -75.91 -26.90 2.95
CA PHE A 327 -74.96 -27.44 3.91
C PHE A 327 -74.69 -26.38 4.99
N ASP A 328 -74.45 -26.85 6.21
CA ASP A 328 -74.44 -26.04 7.42
C ASP A 328 -73.23 -25.12 7.55
N LYS A 329 -73.37 -24.11 8.41
CA LYS A 329 -72.27 -23.25 8.85
C LYS A 329 -71.27 -24.09 9.67
N ALA A 330 -70.08 -24.30 9.12
CA ALA A 330 -68.88 -24.67 9.86
C ALA A 330 -67.87 -23.53 9.74
N ASP A 331 -67.22 -23.19 10.85
CA ASP A 331 -66.53 -21.92 11.11
C ASP A 331 -65.07 -21.90 10.60
N ASP A 332 -64.83 -22.50 9.42
CA ASP A 332 -63.50 -22.95 8.95
C ASP A 332 -62.94 -22.11 7.78
N GLU A 333 -63.47 -20.90 7.57
CA GLU A 333 -63.00 -19.97 6.53
C GLU A 333 -61.70 -19.23 6.94
N GLY A 334 -60.55 -19.90 6.83
CA GLY A 334 -59.26 -19.19 6.94
C GLY A 334 -57.98 -20.01 7.07
N GLN A 335 -58.03 -21.32 7.28
CA GLN A 335 -56.82 -22.10 7.56
C GLN A 335 -55.99 -22.40 6.29
N LEU A 336 -54.81 -21.77 6.19
CA LEU A 336 -53.83 -22.03 5.13
C LEU A 336 -53.23 -23.44 5.31
N SER A 337 -53.45 -24.34 4.35
CA SER A 337 -52.87 -25.70 4.43
C SER A 337 -51.39 -25.69 4.05
N PHE A 338 -50.58 -26.48 4.77
CA PHE A 338 -49.14 -26.61 4.57
C PHE A 338 -48.44 -25.26 4.45
N HIS A 339 -48.66 -24.37 5.42
CA HIS A 339 -48.04 -23.04 5.43
C HIS A 339 -46.60 -23.14 5.94
N GLY A 340 -45.63 -22.88 5.04
CA GLY A 340 -44.20 -22.89 5.33
C GLY A 340 -43.51 -21.58 4.92
N VAL A 341 -42.25 -21.43 5.32
CA VAL A 341 -41.40 -20.27 5.03
C VAL A 341 -39.95 -20.69 4.82
N ALA A 342 -39.32 -20.16 3.78
CA ALA A 342 -37.88 -20.20 3.56
C ALA A 342 -37.25 -18.83 3.86
N TYR A 343 -36.07 -18.83 4.47
CA TYR A 343 -35.37 -17.62 4.90
C TYR A 343 -34.23 -17.29 3.93
N VAL A 344 -34.51 -16.45 2.93
CA VAL A 344 -33.51 -16.09 1.90
C VAL A 344 -32.55 -15.04 2.43
N ASN A 345 -31.26 -15.37 2.48
CA ASN A 345 -30.20 -14.43 2.85
C ASN A 345 -29.96 -13.41 1.73
N MET A 346 -30.48 -12.18 1.88
CA MET A 346 -30.39 -11.14 0.84
C MET A 346 -29.11 -10.30 0.91
N VAL A 347 -28.33 -10.41 1.99
CA VAL A 347 -27.10 -9.60 2.22
C VAL A 347 -26.07 -9.65 1.07
N PRO A 348 -25.87 -10.75 0.32
CA PRO A 348 -24.94 -10.75 -0.81
C PRO A 348 -25.27 -9.70 -1.89
N LEU A 349 -26.53 -9.28 -2.04
CA LEU A 349 -26.92 -8.19 -2.96
C LEU A 349 -26.40 -6.81 -2.53
N LEU A 350 -25.98 -6.64 -1.27
CA LEU A 350 -25.30 -5.43 -0.79
C LEU A 350 -23.78 -5.46 -1.01
N TYR A 351 -23.21 -6.58 -1.50
CA TYR A 351 -21.79 -6.63 -1.83
C TYR A 351 -21.50 -5.85 -3.13
N PRO A 352 -20.43 -5.04 -3.19
CA PRO A 352 -20.17 -4.15 -4.33
C PRO A 352 -20.07 -4.89 -5.68
N GLY A 353 -21.01 -4.62 -6.58
CA GLY A 353 -21.08 -5.21 -7.92
C GLY A 353 -21.87 -6.51 -8.02
N VAL A 354 -22.39 -7.08 -6.91
CA VAL A 354 -23.24 -8.28 -6.98
C VAL A 354 -24.63 -7.90 -7.49
N LYS A 355 -25.09 -8.64 -8.50
CA LYS A 355 -26.38 -8.44 -9.18
C LYS A 355 -27.37 -9.58 -9.00
N ARG A 356 -26.93 -10.74 -8.52
CA ARG A 356 -27.71 -11.99 -8.53
C ARG A 356 -27.38 -12.81 -7.29
N ILE A 357 -28.41 -13.36 -6.67
CA ILE A 357 -28.31 -14.52 -5.78
C ILE A 357 -29.14 -15.64 -6.38
N ARG A 358 -28.63 -16.86 -6.34
CA ARG A 358 -29.37 -18.08 -6.71
C ARG A 358 -29.00 -19.15 -5.71
N GLY A 359 -29.99 -19.80 -5.10
CA GLY A 359 -29.73 -20.63 -3.94
C GLY A 359 -30.79 -21.68 -3.63
N ALA A 360 -30.39 -22.63 -2.79
CA ALA A 360 -31.22 -23.67 -2.23
C ALA A 360 -31.50 -23.36 -0.73
N PHE A 361 -32.77 -23.09 -0.41
CA PHE A 361 -33.20 -22.58 0.89
C PHE A 361 -34.20 -23.54 1.55
N HIS A 362 -33.96 -23.94 2.80
CA HIS A 362 -34.85 -24.86 3.51
C HIS A 362 -36.22 -24.24 3.81
N VAL A 363 -37.25 -25.08 3.79
CA VAL A 363 -38.62 -24.71 4.16
C VAL A 363 -38.90 -25.17 5.58
N TYR A 364 -39.27 -24.22 6.43
CA TYR A 364 -39.68 -24.41 7.82
C TYR A 364 -41.20 -24.22 7.97
N PRO A 365 -41.86 -24.74 9.01
CA PRO A 365 -43.23 -24.37 9.33
C PRO A 365 -43.34 -22.86 9.55
N TYR A 366 -44.38 -22.23 9.00
CA TYR A 366 -44.65 -20.82 9.27
C TYR A 366 -45.12 -20.66 10.72
N LEU A 367 -44.48 -19.73 11.45
CA LEU A 367 -44.80 -19.33 12.82
C LEU A 367 -44.61 -17.81 12.91
N ASP A 368 -45.67 -17.08 13.28
CA ASP A 368 -45.69 -15.60 13.27
C ASP A 368 -44.54 -15.01 14.14
N SER A 369 -44.27 -15.59 15.31
CA SER A 369 -43.17 -15.16 16.20
C SER A 369 -41.78 -15.33 15.58
N THR A 370 -41.47 -16.50 15.05
CA THR A 370 -40.17 -16.83 14.45
C THR A 370 -39.91 -16.02 13.17
N VAL A 371 -40.94 -15.80 12.37
CA VAL A 371 -40.86 -14.98 11.15
C VAL A 371 -40.59 -13.52 11.52
N TYR A 372 -41.31 -12.96 12.48
CA TYR A 372 -41.07 -11.61 12.97
C TYR A 372 -39.68 -11.47 13.59
N GLU A 373 -39.23 -12.42 14.41
CA GLU A 373 -37.90 -12.39 15.02
C GLU A 373 -36.79 -12.31 13.96
N LYS A 374 -36.82 -13.20 12.96
CA LYS A 374 -35.78 -13.32 11.92
C LYS A 374 -35.83 -12.26 10.82
N THR A 375 -37.02 -11.73 10.49
CA THR A 375 -37.23 -10.91 9.29
C THR A 375 -37.86 -9.54 9.54
N LYS A 376 -38.33 -9.28 10.78
CA LYS A 376 -39.15 -8.13 11.19
C LYS A 376 -40.44 -7.93 10.37
N CYS A 377 -40.85 -8.93 9.58
CA CYS A 377 -42.15 -8.95 8.92
C CYS A 377 -43.23 -9.25 9.97
N LEU A 378 -44.23 -8.36 10.11
CA LEU A 378 -45.29 -8.46 11.11
C LEU A 378 -46.49 -9.31 10.67
N PHE A 379 -46.65 -9.56 9.37
CA PHE A 379 -47.84 -10.19 8.80
C PHE A 379 -47.46 -11.25 7.75
N SER A 380 -48.33 -12.24 7.56
CA SER A 380 -48.20 -13.25 6.49
C SER A 380 -48.77 -12.72 5.18
N LEU A 381 -48.00 -12.85 4.11
CA LEU A 381 -48.42 -12.55 2.75
C LEU A 381 -49.72 -13.27 2.39
N PHE A 382 -49.84 -14.56 2.68
CA PHE A 382 -51.02 -15.34 2.29
C PHE A 382 -52.23 -15.08 3.18
N ARG A 383 -52.03 -14.73 4.46
CA ARG A 383 -53.12 -14.37 5.38
C ARG A 383 -53.74 -13.01 5.00
N ASP A 384 -52.92 -12.01 4.74
CA ASP A 384 -53.37 -10.66 4.36
C ASP A 384 -53.99 -10.61 2.96
N THR A 385 -53.44 -11.37 2.00
CA THR A 385 -53.97 -11.43 0.62
C THR A 385 -55.19 -12.36 0.50
N GLY A 386 -55.53 -13.12 1.55
CA GLY A 386 -56.59 -14.13 1.55
C GLY A 386 -57.96 -13.60 1.13
N HIS A 387 -58.32 -12.37 1.52
CA HIS A 387 -59.60 -11.75 1.14
C HIS A 387 -59.74 -11.46 -0.36
N LEU A 388 -58.63 -11.31 -1.10
CA LEU A 388 -58.62 -11.08 -2.56
C LEU A 388 -58.51 -12.38 -3.37
N LEU A 389 -57.81 -13.38 -2.85
CA LEU A 389 -57.58 -14.66 -3.55
C LEU A 389 -58.87 -15.45 -3.78
N THR A 390 -59.85 -15.34 -2.88
CA THR A 390 -61.16 -16.03 -3.00
C THR A 390 -62.08 -15.44 -4.07
N GLN A 391 -61.85 -14.19 -4.52
CA GLN A 391 -62.63 -13.60 -5.63
C GLN A 391 -62.09 -14.02 -7.00
N ASN A 392 -60.77 -14.05 -7.21
CA ASN A 392 -60.17 -14.32 -8.52
C ASN A 392 -60.29 -15.78 -9.01
N ASN A 393 -60.74 -16.72 -8.16
CA ASN A 393 -61.07 -18.08 -8.56
C ASN A 393 -62.51 -18.24 -9.10
N LYS A 394 -63.32 -17.17 -9.19
CA LYS A 394 -64.66 -17.21 -9.79
C LYS A 394 -64.63 -16.78 -11.26
N ILE A 395 -64.88 -17.74 -12.15
CA ILE A 395 -65.08 -17.50 -13.58
C ILE A 395 -66.34 -16.65 -13.79
N GLY A 396 -66.20 -15.50 -14.46
CA GLY A 396 -67.30 -14.88 -15.21
C GLY A 396 -67.62 -13.41 -14.94
N GLY A 397 -66.88 -12.51 -15.61
CA GLY A 397 -67.38 -11.20 -16.05
C GLY A 397 -67.34 -10.06 -15.03
N PHE A 398 -66.51 -9.05 -15.31
CA PHE A 398 -66.68 -7.70 -14.79
C PHE A 398 -66.56 -6.67 -15.91
N ASN A 399 -67.62 -5.88 -16.08
CA ASN A 399 -67.53 -4.57 -16.72
C ASN A 399 -66.79 -3.63 -15.76
N SER A 400 -65.88 -2.80 -16.27
CA SER A 400 -65.33 -1.69 -15.50
C SER A 400 -66.41 -0.64 -15.23
N PRO A 401 -66.51 -0.08 -14.01
CA PRO A 401 -67.24 1.16 -13.79
C PRO A 401 -66.36 2.33 -14.23
N LEU A 402 -66.50 2.74 -15.50
CA LEU A 402 -66.02 4.04 -15.96
C LEU A 402 -66.74 5.15 -15.18
N SER A 403 -65.99 5.96 -14.44
CA SER A 403 -66.52 7.12 -13.74
C SER A 403 -66.78 8.27 -14.72
N LYS A 404 -68.00 8.83 -14.66
CA LYS A 404 -68.28 10.20 -15.13
C LYS A 404 -69.09 10.95 -14.07
N PRO A 405 -68.77 12.22 -13.79
CA PRO A 405 -69.36 12.95 -12.68
C PRO A 405 -70.69 13.59 -13.08
N ILE A 406 -71.72 13.47 -12.23
CA ILE A 406 -72.92 14.31 -12.31
C ILE A 406 -73.26 14.87 -10.93
N VAL A 407 -73.04 16.19 -10.83
CA VAL A 407 -73.79 17.24 -10.12
C VAL A 407 -74.75 16.81 -8.99
N SER A 408 -74.50 17.40 -7.82
CA SER A 408 -75.33 17.36 -6.61
C SER A 408 -76.66 18.11 -6.72
N LYS A 409 -77.70 17.67 -5.98
CA LYS A 409 -78.65 18.56 -5.27
C LYS A 409 -79.60 17.84 -4.30
N ASN A 410 -79.85 18.52 -3.16
CA ASN A 410 -80.91 18.36 -2.15
C ASN A 410 -80.84 17.07 -1.29
N LEU A 411 -80.53 17.09 0.02
CA LEU A 411 -81.09 17.79 1.20
C LEU A 411 -82.50 17.35 1.64
N LYS A 412 -82.57 16.56 2.71
CA LYS A 412 -83.07 16.92 4.07
C LYS A 412 -82.85 15.75 5.05
N GLU A 413 -82.12 15.93 6.17
CA GLU A 413 -82.58 16.40 7.50
C GLU A 413 -83.48 15.36 8.21
N GLU A 414 -83.25 14.92 9.46
CA GLU A 414 -82.30 15.34 10.53
C GLU A 414 -81.50 14.11 11.10
N LYS A 415 -80.86 14.03 12.28
CA LYS A 415 -80.64 14.92 13.46
C LYS A 415 -79.41 14.43 14.29
N THR A 416 -78.71 15.35 14.98
CA THR A 416 -77.81 15.15 16.17
C THR A 416 -76.58 14.21 16.06
N VAL A 417 -75.37 14.52 16.56
CA VAL A 417 -74.88 15.55 17.52
C VAL A 417 -73.60 16.26 17.01
N LYS A 418 -73.38 17.49 17.48
CA LYS A 418 -72.23 18.42 17.31
C LYS A 418 -71.97 19.05 18.72
N GLU A 419 -70.88 19.73 19.11
CA GLU A 419 -69.91 20.59 18.40
C GLU A 419 -68.71 21.02 19.29
N LYS A 420 -67.80 21.88 18.75
CA LYS A 420 -66.79 22.79 19.38
C LYS A 420 -65.39 22.22 19.71
N GLU A 421 -64.32 22.64 19.01
CA GLU A 421 -63.49 23.90 19.13
C GLU A 421 -62.34 23.71 20.16
N LEU A 422 -61.10 24.22 20.00
CA LEU A 422 -60.57 25.40 19.28
C LEU A 422 -59.11 25.20 18.76
N GLU A 423 -58.46 26.28 18.31
CA GLU A 423 -57.23 26.40 17.50
C GLU A 423 -55.88 26.39 18.27
N GLY A 424 -54.75 26.33 17.54
CA GLY A 424 -53.45 26.84 18.02
C GLY A 424 -52.19 26.29 17.33
N ARG A 425 -51.56 27.05 16.41
CA ARG A 425 -50.23 26.72 15.81
C ARG A 425 -49.07 27.21 16.69
N LEU A 426 -47.96 26.47 16.71
CA LEU A 426 -46.57 26.99 16.69
C LEU A 426 -45.55 25.86 16.36
N ARG A 427 -44.33 26.25 15.93
CA ARG A 427 -43.10 25.46 15.68
C ARG A 427 -41.99 26.06 16.57
N PRO A 428 -40.73 25.55 16.63
CA PRO A 428 -40.20 24.17 16.52
C PRO A 428 -39.24 23.80 17.70
N GLY A 429 -38.70 22.57 17.73
CA GLY A 429 -37.41 22.26 18.38
C GLY A 429 -37.45 21.38 19.65
N ASP A 430 -36.40 20.59 19.80
CA ASP A 430 -35.93 19.84 20.98
C ASP A 430 -36.88 18.82 21.65
N LEU A 431 -36.73 17.55 21.24
CA LEU A 431 -37.16 16.38 22.00
C LEU A 431 -35.95 15.73 22.69
N GLN A 432 -35.81 15.98 24.00
CA GLN A 432 -35.06 15.11 24.91
C GLN A 432 -36.03 14.58 25.99
N ALA A 433 -35.81 13.33 26.41
CA ALA A 433 -36.82 12.52 27.08
C ALA A 433 -37.11 12.91 28.54
N PRO A 434 -38.31 12.60 29.07
CA PRO A 434 -38.55 12.46 30.50
C PRO A 434 -38.35 11.01 30.96
N SER A 435 -37.56 10.84 32.03
CA SER A 435 -37.30 9.59 32.74
C SER A 435 -38.46 9.12 33.62
N ILE A 436 -38.59 7.81 33.84
CA ILE A 436 -39.40 7.25 34.94
C ILE A 436 -38.49 6.50 35.94
N LYS A 437 -38.52 6.96 37.20
CA LYS A 437 -38.17 6.29 38.46
C LYS A 437 -39.34 6.62 39.41
N SER A 438 -39.77 5.79 40.36
CA SER A 438 -39.30 4.47 40.84
C SER A 438 -40.35 3.85 41.79
N GLN A 439 -40.10 2.58 42.19
CA GLN A 439 -40.62 1.80 43.34
C GLN A 439 -41.72 0.78 43.00
N SER A 440 -41.69 -0.48 43.46
CA SER A 440 -40.68 -1.22 44.25
C SER A 440 -40.89 -2.75 44.19
N SER A 441 -39.83 -3.53 44.44
CA SER A 441 -39.79 -4.92 44.95
C SER A 441 -40.51 -6.08 44.19
N ASP A 442 -39.66 -6.93 43.61
CA ASP A 442 -39.63 -8.41 43.67
C ASP A 442 -40.54 -9.32 42.82
N THR A 443 -39.84 -10.25 42.14
CA THR A 443 -40.27 -11.48 41.45
C THR A 443 -41.23 -11.37 40.25
N PRO A 444 -40.74 -11.57 39.01
CA PRO A 444 -41.57 -12.03 37.91
C PRO A 444 -41.73 -13.56 37.98
N LEU A 445 -42.95 -14.04 38.17
CA LEU A 445 -43.32 -15.39 37.75
C LEU A 445 -43.42 -15.40 36.23
N GLU A 446 -42.77 -16.37 35.58
CA GLU A 446 -42.92 -16.60 34.16
C GLU A 446 -44.38 -16.96 33.83
N VAL A 447 -44.94 -16.27 32.84
CA VAL A 447 -46.18 -16.68 32.17
C VAL A 447 -45.84 -16.77 30.69
N GLU A 448 -45.54 -17.98 30.22
CA GLU A 448 -45.30 -18.23 28.80
C GLU A 448 -46.55 -17.97 27.95
N PRO A 449 -46.41 -17.39 26.74
CA PRO A 449 -47.46 -17.43 25.73
C PRO A 449 -47.51 -18.83 25.07
N SER A 450 -48.70 -19.41 24.99
CA SER A 450 -48.94 -20.77 24.46
C SER A 450 -48.48 -20.95 23.00
N PRO A 451 -47.82 -22.07 22.64
CA PRO A 451 -47.33 -22.30 21.28
C PRO A 451 -48.45 -22.62 20.28
N SER A 452 -48.56 -21.80 19.22
CA SER A 452 -49.39 -22.09 18.06
C SER A 452 -48.77 -23.22 17.22
N HIS A 453 -49.35 -24.42 17.29
CA HIS A 453 -48.80 -25.58 16.57
C HIS A 453 -49.22 -25.57 15.08
N ASN A 454 -48.24 -25.62 14.17
CA ASN A 454 -48.45 -25.78 12.72
C ASN A 454 -48.00 -27.19 12.27
N PRO A 455 -48.83 -28.24 12.50
CA PRO A 455 -48.42 -29.63 12.25
C PRO A 455 -48.29 -29.99 10.76
N GLU A 456 -49.01 -29.32 9.86
CA GLU A 456 -48.86 -29.55 8.42
C GLU A 456 -47.54 -28.98 7.89
N GLY A 457 -47.15 -27.78 8.34
CA GLY A 457 -45.87 -27.17 7.99
C GLY A 457 -44.66 -27.97 8.51
N GLN A 458 -44.83 -28.73 9.59
CA GLN A 458 -43.76 -29.58 10.14
C GLN A 458 -43.30 -30.68 9.15
N GLN A 459 -44.19 -31.14 8.27
CA GLN A 459 -43.87 -32.15 7.25
C GLN A 459 -42.82 -31.66 6.24
N TYR A 460 -42.61 -30.35 6.10
CA TYR A 460 -41.52 -29.80 5.29
C TYR A 460 -40.14 -30.09 5.90
N ILE A 461 -40.00 -30.03 7.23
CA ILE A 461 -38.75 -30.40 7.91
C ILE A 461 -38.53 -31.92 7.81
N GLU A 462 -39.58 -32.71 8.08
CA GLU A 462 -39.52 -34.18 8.02
C GLU A 462 -39.11 -34.70 6.63
N ALA A 463 -39.62 -34.07 5.58
CA ALA A 463 -39.25 -34.40 4.20
C ALA A 463 -37.89 -33.81 3.78
N GLY A 464 -37.34 -32.85 4.52
CA GLY A 464 -36.14 -32.09 4.15
C GLY A 464 -36.38 -31.13 2.98
N THR A 465 -37.58 -30.56 2.88
CA THR A 465 -37.97 -29.71 1.75
C THR A 465 -37.09 -28.46 1.65
N TYR A 466 -36.71 -28.10 0.43
CA TYR A 466 -36.05 -26.84 0.11
C TYR A 466 -36.56 -26.30 -1.23
N ILE A 467 -36.51 -24.97 -1.38
CA ILE A 467 -36.82 -24.27 -2.64
C ILE A 467 -35.55 -23.82 -3.33
N VAL A 468 -35.54 -23.87 -4.67
CA VAL A 468 -34.51 -23.23 -5.50
C VAL A 468 -35.09 -21.94 -6.08
N LEU A 469 -34.49 -20.83 -5.66
CA LEU A 469 -34.91 -19.47 -6.00
C LEU A 469 -33.71 -18.67 -6.51
N GLU A 470 -33.95 -17.87 -7.55
CA GLU A 470 -33.04 -16.86 -8.06
C GLU A 470 -33.65 -15.47 -7.94
N ILE A 471 -32.87 -14.53 -7.43
CA ILE A 471 -33.19 -13.10 -7.36
C ILE A 471 -32.08 -12.36 -8.09
N GLN A 472 -32.42 -11.71 -9.19
CA GLN A 472 -31.52 -10.96 -10.05
C GLN A 472 -31.99 -9.51 -10.16
N LEU A 473 -31.03 -8.60 -10.18
CA LEU A 473 -31.20 -7.19 -10.45
C LEU A 473 -30.44 -6.84 -11.72
N ASP A 474 -30.97 -5.94 -12.54
CA ASP A 474 -30.21 -5.42 -13.69
C ASP A 474 -28.96 -4.66 -13.22
N ARG A 475 -29.04 -3.93 -12.11
CA ARG A 475 -27.89 -3.24 -11.50
C ARG A 475 -27.62 -3.69 -10.08
N ALA A 476 -26.35 -3.66 -9.68
CA ALA A 476 -25.98 -4.00 -8.31
C ALA A 476 -26.53 -2.92 -7.36
N LEU A 477 -27.12 -3.32 -6.22
CA LEU A 477 -27.62 -2.35 -5.23
C LEU A 477 -26.48 -1.45 -4.73
N VAL A 478 -25.31 -2.05 -4.51
CA VAL A 478 -24.08 -1.31 -4.25
C VAL A 478 -23.22 -1.37 -5.51
N PRO A 479 -23.01 -0.25 -6.23
CA PRO A 479 -22.15 -0.26 -7.40
C PRO A 479 -20.72 -0.64 -7.01
N LYS A 480 -20.04 -1.41 -7.87
CA LYS A 480 -18.63 -1.71 -7.69
C LYS A 480 -17.85 -0.40 -7.81
N ARG A 481 -17.15 0.00 -6.75
CA ARG A 481 -16.28 1.19 -6.78
C ARG A 481 -15.26 1.04 -7.90
N MET A 482 -15.08 2.10 -8.68
CA MET A 482 -14.14 2.06 -9.79
C MET A 482 -12.70 1.93 -9.27
N PRO A 483 -11.83 1.11 -9.89
CA PRO A 483 -10.42 0.99 -9.48
C PRO A 483 -9.72 2.34 -9.38
N GLU A 484 -10.10 3.31 -10.23
CA GLU A 484 -9.58 4.67 -10.28
C GLU A 484 -10.00 5.50 -9.06
N GLU A 485 -11.24 5.36 -8.59
CA GLU A 485 -11.74 6.03 -7.37
C GLU A 485 -11.09 5.43 -6.12
N LEU A 486 -10.97 4.10 -6.07
CA LEU A 486 -10.27 3.42 -5.00
C LEU A 486 -8.80 3.85 -4.98
N ALA A 487 -8.12 3.84 -6.13
CA ALA A 487 -6.75 4.28 -6.27
C ALA A 487 -6.57 5.76 -5.91
N LYS A 488 -7.52 6.64 -6.27
CA LYS A 488 -7.50 8.05 -5.88
C LYS A 488 -7.61 8.21 -4.36
N ARG A 489 -8.61 7.61 -3.73
CA ARG A 489 -8.80 7.68 -2.27
C ARG A 489 -7.65 7.01 -1.51
N VAL A 490 -7.12 5.91 -2.01
CA VAL A 490 -5.93 5.25 -1.46
C VAL A 490 -4.67 6.13 -1.65
N LYS A 491 -4.54 6.85 -2.76
CA LYS A 491 -3.46 7.83 -3.01
C LYS A 491 -3.60 9.13 -2.20
N GLU A 492 -4.80 9.45 -1.73
CA GLU A 492 -5.07 10.55 -0.79
C GLU A 492 -4.81 10.13 0.67
N MET A 493 -5.09 8.87 1.02
CA MET A 493 -4.91 8.30 2.36
C MET A 493 -3.48 7.79 2.62
N ILE A 494 -2.79 7.30 1.59
CA ILE A 494 -1.36 6.95 1.64
C ILE A 494 -0.60 8.21 1.22
N PRO A 495 0.29 8.77 2.06
CA PRO A 495 1.17 9.86 1.66
C PRO A 495 1.85 9.50 0.33
N PRO A 496 1.80 10.36 -0.71
CA PRO A 496 2.27 9.99 -2.03
C PRO A 496 3.71 9.50 -1.92
N ARG A 497 3.90 8.18 -2.11
CA ARG A 497 5.19 7.51 -1.88
C ARG A 497 6.26 8.37 -2.54
N PRO A 498 7.28 8.87 -1.79
CA PRO A 498 8.24 9.84 -2.30
C PRO A 498 8.68 9.40 -3.68
N PRO A 499 8.43 10.21 -4.72
CA PRO A 499 8.34 9.72 -6.09
C PRO A 499 9.60 8.93 -6.38
N LEU A 500 9.46 7.60 -6.54
CA LEU A 500 10.57 6.64 -6.60
C LEU A 500 11.63 7.28 -7.46
N THR A 501 12.73 7.75 -6.84
CA THR A 501 13.61 8.75 -7.45
C THR A 501 13.84 8.33 -8.87
N ARG A 502 13.35 9.11 -9.85
CA ARG A 502 13.31 8.68 -11.24
C ARG A 502 14.76 8.60 -11.68
N ARG A 503 15.38 7.43 -11.44
CA ARG A 503 16.83 7.23 -11.43
C ARG A 503 17.29 7.09 -12.87
N THR A 504 17.21 8.24 -13.55
CA THR A 504 18.13 8.67 -14.58
C THR A 504 19.51 8.05 -14.36
N GLY A 505 20.04 7.51 -15.45
CA GLY A 505 21.22 6.65 -15.49
C GLY A 505 21.11 5.48 -16.48
N GLY A 506 19.88 5.10 -16.87
CA GLY A 506 19.61 4.14 -17.94
C GLY A 506 20.35 2.80 -17.79
N ALA A 507 20.63 2.16 -18.93
CA ALA A 507 21.34 0.88 -19.01
C ALA A 507 22.63 0.83 -18.17
N GLN A 508 23.43 1.90 -18.17
CA GLN A 508 24.71 1.96 -17.42
C GLN A 508 24.50 1.84 -15.90
N LYS A 509 23.45 2.47 -15.37
CA LYS A 509 23.14 2.42 -13.93
C LYS A 509 22.56 1.07 -13.52
N ALA A 510 21.75 0.42 -14.36
CA ALA A 510 21.29 -0.95 -14.13
C ALA A 510 22.46 -1.96 -14.11
N VAL A 511 23.45 -1.78 -14.98
CA VAL A 511 24.69 -2.57 -14.99
C VAL A 511 25.55 -2.30 -13.74
N SER A 512 25.67 -1.04 -13.31
CA SER A 512 26.35 -0.68 -12.07
C SER A 512 25.70 -1.28 -10.81
N ASP A 513 24.37 -1.22 -10.71
CA ASP A 513 23.59 -1.87 -9.64
C ASP A 513 23.87 -3.39 -9.60
N TYR A 514 23.92 -4.06 -10.77
CA TYR A 514 24.24 -5.48 -10.88
C TYR A 514 25.69 -5.78 -10.44
N HIS A 515 26.66 -4.97 -10.87
CA HIS A 515 28.05 -5.10 -10.41
C HIS A 515 28.16 -4.97 -8.88
N MET A 516 27.41 -4.05 -8.26
CA MET A 516 27.38 -3.89 -6.81
C MET A 516 26.82 -5.12 -6.09
N GLN A 517 25.75 -5.75 -6.61
CA GLN A 517 25.22 -7.00 -6.04
C GLN A 517 26.22 -8.16 -6.15
N ILE A 518 26.88 -8.32 -7.31
CA ILE A 518 27.94 -9.33 -7.50
C ILE A 518 29.12 -9.08 -6.52
N LYS A 519 29.52 -7.82 -6.28
CA LYS A 519 30.54 -7.46 -5.28
C LYS A 519 30.10 -7.80 -3.84
N ASN A 520 28.84 -7.60 -3.48
CA ASN A 520 28.35 -7.94 -2.14
C ASN A 520 28.26 -9.46 -1.92
N ILE A 521 27.71 -10.20 -2.89
CA ILE A 521 27.57 -11.66 -2.82
C ILE A 521 28.95 -12.34 -2.76
N SER A 522 29.89 -11.91 -3.60
CA SER A 522 31.28 -12.40 -3.52
C SER A 522 31.98 -12.07 -2.20
N ARG A 523 31.51 -11.08 -1.41
CA ARG A 523 32.06 -10.80 -0.07
C ARG A 523 31.54 -11.82 0.92
N ALA A 524 30.22 -12.00 0.98
CA ALA A 524 29.60 -12.99 1.84
C ALA A 524 30.10 -14.43 1.57
N ILE A 525 30.37 -14.79 0.31
CA ILE A 525 30.97 -16.09 -0.05
C ILE A 525 32.43 -16.19 0.44
N LEU A 526 33.23 -15.13 0.27
CA LEU A 526 34.64 -15.12 0.71
C LEU A 526 34.77 -15.15 2.24
N ASP A 527 33.92 -14.40 2.95
CA ASP A 527 33.87 -14.39 4.42
C ASP A 527 33.48 -15.76 4.97
N GLU A 528 32.54 -16.44 4.30
CA GLU A 528 32.13 -17.80 4.65
C GLU A 528 33.26 -18.83 4.40
N TYR A 529 33.97 -18.71 3.28
CA TYR A 529 35.15 -19.53 2.99
C TYR A 529 36.25 -19.33 4.06
N HIS A 530 36.54 -18.09 4.47
CA HIS A 530 37.48 -17.83 5.57
C HIS A 530 36.98 -18.37 6.92
N ARG A 531 35.66 -18.29 7.20
CA ARG A 531 35.05 -18.88 8.40
C ARG A 531 35.25 -20.39 8.47
N MET A 532 35.11 -21.08 7.33
CA MET A 532 35.22 -22.54 7.25
C MET A 532 36.69 -23.02 7.20
N PHE A 533 37.54 -22.41 6.38
CA PHE A 533 38.85 -22.95 6.03
C PHE A 533 40.05 -22.07 6.44
N GLY A 534 39.84 -20.85 6.93
CA GLY A 534 40.91 -19.88 7.20
C GLY A 534 42.01 -20.37 8.15
N LYS A 535 41.69 -21.27 9.10
CA LYS A 535 42.68 -21.89 10.01
C LYS A 535 43.56 -22.96 9.35
N GLN A 536 43.13 -23.53 8.22
CA GLN A 536 43.91 -24.49 7.42
C GLN A 536 44.77 -23.76 6.38
N VAL A 537 44.19 -22.76 5.70
CA VAL A 537 44.91 -21.87 4.76
C VAL A 537 46.09 -21.16 5.44
N ALA A 538 45.96 -20.75 6.71
CA ALA A 538 47.05 -20.16 7.48
C ALA A 538 48.15 -21.15 7.93
N LYS A 539 47.96 -22.47 7.76
CA LYS A 539 48.93 -23.51 8.17
C LYS A 539 49.69 -24.15 7.00
N LEU A 540 49.08 -24.24 5.82
CA LEU A 540 49.75 -24.72 4.61
C LEU A 540 49.98 -23.53 3.68
N GLY A 541 51.17 -22.93 3.77
CA GLY A 541 51.59 -21.88 2.84
C GLY A 541 51.76 -22.43 1.42
N ASN A 542 51.01 -21.86 0.47
CA ASN A 542 51.08 -22.00 -1.00
C ASN A 542 51.09 -23.39 -1.68
N ASN A 543 51.25 -24.50 -0.97
CA ASN A 543 51.06 -25.85 -1.53
C ASN A 543 49.70 -26.41 -1.07
N MET A 544 48.68 -26.20 -1.90
CA MET A 544 47.37 -26.86 -1.83
C MET A 544 47.23 -27.80 -3.04
N ASP A 545 46.86 -29.07 -2.81
CA ASP A 545 46.62 -30.01 -3.90
C ASP A 545 45.26 -29.76 -4.56
N SER A 546 45.14 -30.05 -5.87
CA SER A 546 43.94 -29.72 -6.64
C SER A 546 42.68 -30.46 -6.16
N GLU A 547 42.83 -31.66 -5.58
CA GLU A 547 41.70 -32.41 -4.98
C GLU A 547 41.20 -31.72 -3.71
N THR A 548 42.10 -31.21 -2.86
CA THR A 548 41.71 -30.55 -1.60
C THR A 548 40.96 -29.25 -1.85
N VAL A 549 41.28 -28.53 -2.94
CA VAL A 549 40.55 -27.32 -3.34
C VAL A 549 39.13 -27.65 -3.82
N GLU A 550 38.95 -28.72 -4.59
CA GLU A 550 37.63 -29.13 -5.09
C GLU A 550 36.75 -29.72 -3.97
N GLU A 551 37.33 -30.43 -2.99
CA GLU A 551 36.64 -30.84 -1.76
C GLU A 551 36.16 -29.63 -0.93
N GLN A 552 37.03 -28.64 -0.69
CA GLN A 552 36.65 -27.41 0.03
C GLN A 552 35.52 -26.65 -0.68
N LYS A 553 35.55 -26.60 -2.02
CA LYS A 553 34.51 -26.00 -2.86
C LYS A 553 33.18 -26.76 -2.77
N CYS A 554 33.21 -28.10 -2.75
CA CYS A 554 32.03 -28.92 -2.52
C CYS A 554 31.41 -28.66 -1.14
N LEU A 555 32.23 -28.62 -0.09
CA LEU A 555 31.80 -28.34 1.28
C LEU A 555 31.24 -26.92 1.46
N LEU A 556 31.86 -25.92 0.83
CA LEU A 556 31.33 -24.54 0.81
C LEU A 556 29.97 -24.47 0.10
N SER A 557 29.83 -25.14 -1.06
CA SER A 557 28.58 -25.19 -1.82
C SER A 557 27.45 -25.83 -1.02
N TYR A 558 27.75 -26.91 -0.28
CA TYR A 558 26.82 -27.55 0.64
C TYR A 558 26.35 -26.59 1.75
N GLU A 559 27.29 -25.95 2.48
CA GLU A 559 26.97 -25.01 3.56
C GLU A 559 26.15 -23.80 3.05
N LEU A 560 26.49 -23.24 1.88
CA LEU A 560 25.74 -22.12 1.30
C LEU A 560 24.30 -22.48 0.92
N ASN A 561 24.05 -23.72 0.50
CA ASN A 561 22.71 -24.22 0.23
C ASN A 561 21.94 -24.52 1.53
N CYS A 562 22.52 -25.27 2.46
CA CYS A 562 21.87 -25.65 3.72
C CYS A 562 21.59 -24.47 4.65
N SER A 563 22.43 -23.44 4.64
CA SER A 563 22.22 -22.20 5.43
C SER A 563 21.21 -21.22 4.81
N GLY A 564 20.69 -21.51 3.61
CA GLY A 564 19.80 -20.61 2.86
C GLY A 564 20.47 -19.36 2.27
N LYS A 565 21.79 -19.18 2.46
CA LYS A 565 22.56 -18.05 1.92
C LYS A 565 22.53 -18.02 0.39
N TYR A 566 22.63 -19.18 -0.26
CA TYR A 566 22.51 -19.32 -1.72
C TYR A 566 21.18 -18.79 -2.26
N PHE A 567 20.06 -19.09 -1.57
CA PHE A 567 18.74 -18.58 -1.95
C PHE A 567 18.64 -17.05 -1.78
N ALA A 568 19.22 -16.51 -0.70
CA ALA A 568 19.28 -15.06 -0.49
C ALA A 568 20.07 -14.34 -1.60
N PHE A 569 21.22 -14.89 -2.01
CA PHE A 569 22.01 -14.36 -3.13
C PHE A 569 21.23 -14.40 -4.47
N LYS A 570 20.47 -15.47 -4.70
CA LYS A 570 19.63 -15.63 -5.90
C LYS A 570 18.54 -14.55 -5.98
N GLU A 571 17.80 -14.30 -4.89
CA GLU A 571 16.78 -13.24 -4.85
C GLU A 571 17.40 -11.82 -4.92
N GLN A 572 18.59 -11.59 -4.34
CA GLN A 572 19.31 -10.32 -4.50
C GLN A 572 19.68 -10.04 -5.97
N LEU A 573 20.17 -11.04 -6.71
CA LEU A 573 20.53 -10.89 -8.13
C LEU A 573 19.31 -10.70 -9.03
N LYS A 574 18.21 -11.39 -8.75
CA LYS A 574 16.94 -11.29 -9.50
C LYS A 574 16.48 -9.84 -9.68
N HIS A 575 16.54 -9.01 -8.64
CA HIS A 575 16.15 -7.60 -8.74
C HIS A 575 17.08 -6.77 -9.64
N ALA A 576 18.38 -7.05 -9.65
CA ALA A 576 19.34 -6.39 -10.54
C ALA A 576 19.22 -6.87 -12.00
N VAL A 577 19.00 -8.17 -12.22
CA VAL A 577 18.75 -8.74 -13.55
C VAL A 577 17.47 -8.18 -14.17
N VAL A 578 16.38 -8.07 -13.41
CA VAL A 578 15.12 -7.45 -13.88
C VAL A 578 15.31 -5.98 -14.27
N LYS A 579 16.17 -5.24 -13.56
CA LYS A 579 16.56 -3.87 -13.98
C LYS A 579 17.32 -3.88 -15.30
N ILE A 580 18.28 -4.79 -15.51
CA ILE A 580 19.01 -4.90 -16.79
C ILE A 580 18.06 -5.21 -17.96
N VAL A 581 17.12 -6.15 -17.80
CA VAL A 581 16.15 -6.48 -18.84
C VAL A 581 15.28 -5.27 -19.22
N ARG A 582 14.86 -4.47 -18.23
CA ARG A 582 14.02 -3.28 -18.45
C ARG A 582 14.79 -2.08 -19.01
N GLU A 583 16.00 -1.80 -18.51
CA GLU A 583 16.73 -0.56 -18.77
C GLU A 583 17.77 -0.67 -19.89
N LYS A 584 18.28 -1.89 -20.18
CA LYS A 584 19.24 -2.14 -21.28
C LYS A 584 18.56 -2.75 -22.50
N TYR A 585 17.75 -3.78 -22.30
CA TYR A 585 17.09 -4.50 -23.40
C TYR A 585 15.71 -3.91 -23.76
N LEU A 586 15.18 -2.98 -22.94
CA LEU A 586 13.88 -2.32 -23.13
C LEU A 586 12.70 -3.31 -23.31
N LYS A 587 12.85 -4.56 -22.86
CA LYS A 587 11.81 -5.59 -22.96
C LYS A 587 10.81 -5.44 -21.82
N THR A 588 9.70 -4.77 -22.13
CA THR A 588 8.55 -4.59 -21.24
C THR A 588 7.29 -5.37 -21.68
N THR A 589 7.34 -6.04 -22.82
CA THR A 589 6.27 -6.87 -23.40
C THR A 589 6.57 -8.37 -23.23
N PRO A 590 5.55 -9.25 -23.21
CA PRO A 590 5.76 -10.70 -23.30
C PRO A 590 6.36 -11.11 -24.65
N PHE A 591 6.96 -12.30 -24.70
CA PHE A 591 7.52 -12.90 -25.92
C PHE A 591 6.43 -13.65 -26.71
N GLU A 592 6.52 -13.65 -28.04
CA GLU A 592 5.50 -14.24 -28.91
C GLU A 592 5.78 -15.73 -29.22
N SER A 593 7.04 -16.17 -29.14
CA SER A 593 7.43 -17.57 -29.30
C SER A 593 8.41 -18.09 -28.24
N GLN A 594 8.40 -19.41 -28.03
CA GLN A 594 9.31 -20.09 -27.10
C GLN A 594 10.78 -20.05 -27.58
N GLU A 595 11.02 -19.96 -28.89
CA GLU A 595 12.35 -19.87 -29.49
C GLU A 595 12.98 -18.48 -29.29
N GLU A 596 12.19 -17.42 -29.42
CA GLU A 596 12.62 -16.05 -29.06
C GLU A 596 13.00 -15.94 -27.58
N LEU A 597 12.22 -16.56 -26.69
CA LEU A 597 12.50 -16.60 -25.26
C LEU A 597 13.83 -17.33 -24.98
N GLN A 598 14.08 -18.48 -25.63
CA GLN A 598 15.34 -19.24 -25.53
C GLN A 598 16.55 -18.44 -26.02
N THR A 599 16.41 -17.73 -27.14
CA THR A 599 17.48 -16.91 -27.71
C THR A 599 17.78 -15.71 -26.81
N PHE A 600 16.74 -15.03 -26.32
CA PHE A 600 16.89 -13.91 -25.38
C PHE A 600 17.50 -14.33 -24.04
N ILE A 601 17.10 -15.47 -23.46
CA ILE A 601 17.71 -16.01 -22.23
C ILE A 601 19.20 -16.30 -22.46
N SER A 602 19.55 -16.85 -23.62
CA SER A 602 20.94 -17.17 -23.98
C SER A 602 21.80 -15.91 -24.12
N GLU A 603 21.30 -14.88 -24.81
CA GLU A 603 21.97 -13.57 -24.95
C GLU A 603 22.12 -12.86 -23.60
N LEU A 604 21.05 -12.86 -22.79
CA LEU A 604 21.05 -12.30 -21.45
C LEU A 604 22.05 -13.04 -20.54
N TYR A 605 22.13 -14.37 -20.61
CA TYR A 605 23.06 -15.17 -19.83
C TYR A 605 24.52 -14.83 -20.15
N VAL A 606 24.90 -14.79 -21.44
CA VAL A 606 26.24 -14.39 -21.87
C VAL A 606 26.57 -12.99 -21.35
N PHE A 607 25.67 -12.02 -21.54
CA PHE A 607 25.89 -10.66 -21.06
C PHE A 607 26.03 -10.57 -19.52
N LEU A 608 25.21 -11.30 -18.76
CA LEU A 608 25.28 -11.31 -17.29
C LEU A 608 26.55 -11.97 -16.77
N VAL A 609 27.07 -13.00 -17.46
CA VAL A 609 28.36 -13.64 -17.15
C VAL A 609 29.52 -12.70 -17.45
N ASP A 610 29.52 -12.02 -18.61
CA ASP A 610 30.52 -11.01 -18.95
C ASP A 610 30.54 -9.86 -17.93
N GLN A 611 29.37 -9.31 -17.58
CA GLN A 611 29.28 -8.26 -16.57
C GLN A 611 29.60 -8.77 -15.16
N MET A 612 29.35 -10.04 -14.85
CA MET A 612 29.81 -10.66 -13.60
C MET A 612 31.34 -10.75 -13.56
N HIS A 613 31.99 -11.17 -14.65
CA HIS A 613 33.45 -11.19 -14.74
C HIS A 613 34.03 -9.77 -14.65
N VAL A 614 33.42 -8.79 -15.31
CA VAL A 614 33.76 -7.37 -15.13
C VAL A 614 33.56 -6.95 -13.66
N ALA A 615 32.48 -7.32 -12.99
CA ALA A 615 32.22 -6.96 -11.59
C ALA A 615 33.18 -7.62 -10.58
N LEU A 616 33.56 -8.88 -10.81
CA LEU A 616 34.51 -9.63 -9.97
C LEU A 616 35.94 -9.14 -10.21
N ASN A 617 36.31 -8.85 -11.46
CA ASN A 617 37.56 -8.17 -11.78
C ASN A 617 37.56 -6.74 -11.20
N GLN A 618 36.42 -6.04 -11.21
CA GLN A 618 36.24 -4.78 -10.47
C GLN A 618 36.24 -4.98 -8.94
N ARG A 619 36.04 -6.17 -8.38
CA ARG A 619 36.23 -6.41 -6.93
C ARG A 619 37.71 -6.53 -6.60
N LEU A 620 38.48 -7.16 -7.49
CA LEU A 620 39.94 -7.21 -7.44
C LEU A 620 40.58 -5.84 -7.77
N VAL A 621 39.85 -4.92 -8.44
CA VAL A 621 40.48 -3.74 -9.07
C VAL A 621 39.79 -2.38 -8.85
N ARG A 622 38.47 -2.21 -8.60
CA ARG A 622 37.77 -0.88 -8.70
C ARG A 622 36.64 -0.58 -7.67
N GLU A 623 36.59 0.56 -6.96
CA GLU A 623 36.84 1.97 -7.38
C GLU A 623 38.27 2.52 -7.22
N PRO A 624 38.95 2.94 -8.31
CA PRO A 624 40.21 3.68 -8.33
C PRO A 624 40.10 4.70 -9.46
N GLN A 625 39.19 5.64 -9.23
CA GLN A 625 39.06 6.89 -9.96
C GLN A 625 38.62 7.95 -8.96
N ASN A 626 37.83 7.58 -7.94
CA ASN A 626 37.81 8.31 -6.68
C ASN A 626 39.16 8.13 -5.97
N LEU A 627 39.90 9.23 -5.81
CA LEU A 627 41.22 9.26 -5.22
C LEU A 627 41.17 9.25 -3.68
N GLU A 628 40.17 9.91 -3.08
CA GLU A 628 40.06 10.09 -1.63
C GLU A 628 39.93 8.75 -0.90
N HIS A 629 39.18 7.80 -1.48
CA HIS A 629 38.96 6.49 -0.87
C HIS A 629 40.24 5.64 -0.74
N TRP A 630 41.22 5.83 -1.64
CA TRP A 630 42.54 5.18 -1.52
C TRP A 630 43.42 5.88 -0.48
N LEU A 631 43.22 7.18 -0.26
CA LEU A 631 43.90 7.91 0.80
C LEU A 631 43.34 7.53 2.17
N ASP A 632 42.02 7.47 2.33
CA ASP A 632 41.39 7.07 3.60
C ASP A 632 41.73 5.63 3.98
N TYR A 633 41.66 4.69 3.01
CA TYR A 633 42.04 3.30 3.24
C TYR A 633 43.56 3.14 3.48
N GLY A 634 44.40 3.90 2.78
CA GLY A 634 45.84 3.94 3.04
C GLY A 634 46.20 4.53 4.40
N ALA A 635 45.50 5.59 4.84
CA ALA A 635 45.64 6.20 6.16
C ALA A 635 45.16 5.25 7.29
N PHE A 636 44.11 4.48 7.04
CA PHE A 636 43.72 3.38 7.93
C PHE A 636 44.81 2.29 7.98
N CYS A 637 45.39 1.90 6.85
CA CYS A 637 46.49 0.93 6.82
C CYS A 637 47.72 1.43 7.61
N LEU A 638 48.09 2.71 7.50
CA LEU A 638 49.13 3.36 8.32
C LEU A 638 48.82 3.26 9.82
N LEU A 639 47.59 3.55 10.23
CA LEU A 639 47.17 3.45 11.64
C LEU A 639 47.25 2.00 12.17
N THR A 640 47.04 1.01 11.30
CA THR A 640 47.19 -0.43 11.62
C THR A 640 48.60 -1.00 11.40
N GLU A 641 49.58 -0.14 11.09
CA GLU A 641 50.98 -0.49 10.79
C GLU A 641 51.17 -1.43 9.58
N ASP A 642 50.17 -1.56 8.70
CA ASP A 642 50.25 -2.33 7.45
C ASP A 642 50.88 -1.48 6.33
N ASN A 643 52.18 -1.21 6.49
CA ASN A 643 52.96 -0.36 5.61
C ASN A 643 52.98 -0.85 4.15
N ILE A 644 52.84 -2.16 3.91
CA ILE A 644 52.83 -2.74 2.56
C ILE A 644 51.51 -2.41 1.86
N LYS A 645 50.36 -2.64 2.50
CA LYS A 645 49.07 -2.27 1.91
C LYS A 645 48.91 -0.75 1.79
N ALA A 646 49.40 0.03 2.75
CA ALA A 646 49.44 1.49 2.64
C ALA A 646 50.23 1.93 1.39
N GLN A 647 51.37 1.29 1.10
CA GLN A 647 52.20 1.61 -0.07
C GLN A 647 51.48 1.29 -1.39
N GLU A 648 50.76 0.18 -1.46
CA GLU A 648 49.93 -0.14 -2.62
C GLU A 648 48.82 0.90 -2.80
N CYS A 649 48.14 1.30 -1.71
CA CYS A 649 47.03 2.24 -1.77
C CYS A 649 47.45 3.64 -2.24
N PHE A 650 48.52 4.21 -1.67
CA PHE A 650 48.99 5.54 -2.09
C PHE A 650 49.61 5.53 -3.49
N ARG A 651 50.32 4.45 -3.90
CA ARG A 651 50.78 4.30 -5.29
C ARG A 651 49.62 4.16 -6.27
N LYS A 652 48.52 3.51 -5.87
CA LYS A 652 47.28 3.51 -6.66
C LYS A 652 46.69 4.92 -6.73
N ALA A 653 46.59 5.68 -5.63
CA ALA A 653 46.14 7.07 -5.67
C ALA A 653 46.97 7.95 -6.63
N LEU A 654 48.30 7.86 -6.60
CA LEU A 654 49.19 8.55 -7.56
C LEU A 654 49.00 8.11 -9.01
N SER A 655 48.69 6.84 -9.27
CA SER A 655 48.39 6.36 -10.63
C SER A 655 47.09 6.94 -11.22
N LEU A 656 46.26 7.60 -10.41
CA LEU A 656 45.01 8.23 -10.82
C LEU A 656 45.14 9.73 -11.01
N ASN A 657 45.94 10.38 -10.16
CA ASN A 657 46.34 11.78 -10.32
C ASN A 657 47.79 11.93 -9.86
N GLN A 658 48.69 12.06 -10.85
CA GLN A 658 50.13 12.20 -10.63
C GLN A 658 50.48 13.53 -9.93
N ASN A 659 49.63 14.55 -10.09
CA ASN A 659 49.86 15.89 -9.55
C ASN A 659 49.18 16.10 -8.18
N HIS A 660 48.69 15.03 -7.53
CA HIS A 660 47.99 15.16 -6.25
C HIS A 660 48.96 15.25 -5.07
N ILE A 661 49.20 16.48 -4.60
CA ILE A 661 50.19 16.80 -3.56
C ILE A 661 50.02 15.94 -2.29
N GLN A 662 48.81 15.81 -1.73
CA GLN A 662 48.62 14.97 -0.54
C GLN A 662 48.96 13.48 -0.78
N SER A 663 48.80 12.96 -2.00
CA SER A 663 49.23 11.59 -2.34
C SER A 663 50.76 11.47 -2.40
N LEU A 664 51.44 12.49 -2.93
CA LEU A 664 52.91 12.55 -2.97
C LEU A 664 53.49 12.64 -1.56
N LEU A 665 52.96 13.54 -0.72
CA LEU A 665 53.39 13.67 0.67
C LEU A 665 53.18 12.38 1.48
N LEU A 666 52.05 11.69 1.31
CA LEU A 666 51.80 10.39 1.96
C LEU A 666 52.74 9.29 1.45
N CYS A 667 53.05 9.27 0.15
CA CYS A 667 54.07 8.38 -0.41
C CYS A 667 55.48 8.68 0.09
N GLY A 668 55.85 9.95 0.25
CA GLY A 668 57.13 10.38 0.83
C GLY A 668 57.26 9.98 2.29
N VAL A 669 56.26 10.30 3.14
CA VAL A 669 56.23 9.91 4.55
C VAL A 669 56.32 8.39 4.72
N LEU A 670 55.55 7.62 3.92
CA LEU A 670 55.64 6.16 3.96
C LEU A 670 56.98 5.62 3.41
N ALA A 671 57.57 6.24 2.39
CA ALA A 671 58.90 5.86 1.92
C ALA A 671 59.96 6.05 3.00
N VAL A 672 59.87 7.13 3.81
CA VAL A 672 60.72 7.33 5.00
C VAL A 672 60.47 6.25 6.05
N LEU A 673 59.21 5.93 6.39
CA LEU A 673 58.86 4.87 7.34
C LEU A 673 59.31 3.47 6.88
N MET A 674 59.58 3.28 5.58
CA MET A 674 60.13 2.06 4.99
C MET A 674 61.64 2.13 4.71
N GLU A 675 62.35 3.16 5.21
CA GLU A 675 63.79 3.41 5.01
C GLU A 675 64.23 3.57 3.54
N LYS A 676 63.29 3.88 2.63
CA LYS A 676 63.52 4.05 1.18
C LYS A 676 63.85 5.51 0.84
N TYR A 677 64.97 6.00 1.37
CA TYR A 677 65.29 7.43 1.39
C TYR A 677 65.43 8.08 0.00
N GLU A 678 66.00 7.40 -1.00
CA GLU A 678 66.11 7.92 -2.37
C GLU A 678 64.74 8.19 -3.00
N GLN A 679 63.75 7.34 -2.72
CA GLN A 679 62.38 7.50 -3.23
C GLN A 679 61.59 8.55 -2.42
N ALA A 680 61.95 8.78 -1.16
CA ALA A 680 61.34 9.83 -0.35
C ALA A 680 61.73 11.24 -0.82
N GLU A 681 63.01 11.45 -1.17
CA GLU A 681 63.50 12.74 -1.70
C GLU A 681 62.70 13.16 -2.93
N ILE A 682 62.59 12.28 -3.93
CA ILE A 682 61.84 12.51 -5.18
C ILE A 682 60.39 12.93 -4.89
N PHE A 683 59.67 12.20 -4.03
CA PHE A 683 58.26 12.53 -3.75
C PHE A 683 58.06 13.85 -3.00
N PHE A 684 59.02 14.27 -2.17
CA PHE A 684 58.96 15.56 -1.50
C PHE A 684 59.41 16.71 -2.40
N GLU A 685 60.46 16.54 -3.21
CA GLU A 685 60.87 17.50 -4.23
C GLU A 685 59.75 17.73 -5.26
N ASP A 686 59.15 16.66 -5.80
CA ASP A 686 57.99 16.74 -6.72
C ASP A 686 56.83 17.52 -6.10
N ALA A 687 56.51 17.29 -4.81
CA ALA A 687 55.45 18.01 -4.11
C ALA A 687 55.76 19.51 -3.97
N THR A 688 57.00 19.88 -3.65
CA THR A 688 57.44 21.29 -3.58
C THR A 688 57.51 21.97 -4.96
N CYS A 689 57.80 21.22 -6.02
CA CYS A 689 57.80 21.74 -7.40
C CYS A 689 56.38 21.97 -7.94
N LEU A 690 55.42 21.10 -7.58
CA LEU A 690 54.02 21.22 -8.00
C LEU A 690 53.27 22.34 -7.25
N GLU A 691 53.53 22.51 -5.95
CA GLU A 691 52.96 23.61 -5.16
C GLU A 691 54.03 24.28 -4.28
N PRO A 692 54.81 25.24 -4.82
CA PRO A 692 55.86 25.93 -4.08
C PRO A 692 55.38 26.73 -2.86
N THR A 693 54.08 26.99 -2.77
CA THR A 693 53.41 27.68 -1.65
C THR A 693 53.02 26.74 -0.50
N ASN A 694 53.21 25.43 -0.63
CA ASN A 694 52.78 24.44 0.35
C ASN A 694 53.76 24.31 1.53
N VAL A 695 53.38 24.89 2.67
CA VAL A 695 54.17 24.87 3.93
C VAL A 695 54.46 23.44 4.41
N VAL A 696 53.49 22.53 4.28
CA VAL A 696 53.63 21.13 4.75
C VAL A 696 54.63 20.36 3.89
N ALA A 697 54.65 20.60 2.57
CA ALA A 697 55.61 19.96 1.67
C ALA A 697 57.06 20.35 2.01
N TRP A 698 57.33 21.66 2.16
CA TRP A 698 58.65 22.16 2.56
C TRP A 698 59.09 21.67 3.95
N THR A 699 58.15 21.60 4.90
CA THR A 699 58.46 21.11 6.26
C THR A 699 58.78 19.62 6.26
N LEU A 700 58.03 18.80 5.52
CA LEU A 700 58.32 17.36 5.38
C LEU A 700 59.65 17.10 4.64
N LEU A 701 60.01 17.93 3.65
CA LEU A 701 61.31 17.88 2.98
C LEU A 701 62.48 18.24 3.93
N GLY A 702 62.31 19.26 4.77
CA GLY A 702 63.31 19.62 5.79
C GLY A 702 63.51 18.50 6.83
N LEU A 703 62.42 17.90 7.31
CA LEU A 703 62.45 16.73 8.20
C LEU A 703 63.08 15.48 7.53
N TYR A 704 62.93 15.32 6.22
CA TYR A 704 63.65 14.30 5.47
C TYR A 704 65.17 14.57 5.44
N TYR A 705 65.60 15.80 5.19
CA TYR A 705 67.03 16.12 5.17
C TYR A 705 67.69 16.04 6.54
N GLU A 706 66.96 16.28 7.63
CA GLU A 706 67.40 15.95 8.99
C GLU A 706 67.71 14.45 9.13
N ILE A 707 66.87 13.55 8.58
CA ILE A 707 67.12 12.09 8.62
C ILE A 707 68.40 11.72 7.88
N GLN A 708 68.72 12.44 6.79
CA GLN A 708 69.95 12.25 6.03
C GLN A 708 71.18 12.96 6.64
N ASN A 709 71.03 13.67 7.78
CA ASN A 709 72.06 14.54 8.37
C ASN A 709 72.60 15.59 7.38
N ASN A 710 71.72 16.18 6.55
CA ASN A 710 72.05 17.22 5.58
C ASN A 710 71.54 18.60 6.04
N ASP A 711 72.25 19.16 7.01
CA ASP A 711 71.83 20.39 7.73
C ASP A 711 71.59 21.58 6.79
N ILE A 712 72.38 21.71 5.72
CA ILE A 712 72.29 22.82 4.76
C ILE A 712 70.97 22.79 4.00
N ARG A 713 70.56 21.61 3.50
CA ARG A 713 69.28 21.46 2.79
C ARG A 713 68.08 21.48 3.73
N MET A 714 68.26 20.98 4.96
CA MET A 714 67.26 21.03 6.02
C MET A 714 66.88 22.48 6.37
N GLU A 715 67.87 23.32 6.69
CA GLU A 715 67.65 24.75 7.00
C GLU A 715 67.05 25.52 5.82
N MET A 716 67.49 25.23 4.59
CA MET A 716 66.92 25.82 3.37
C MET A 716 65.43 25.49 3.20
N ALA A 717 65.04 24.22 3.39
CA ALA A 717 63.66 23.78 3.25
C ALA A 717 62.76 24.36 4.36
N PHE A 718 63.23 24.41 5.61
CA PHE A 718 62.50 25.09 6.69
C PHE A 718 62.38 26.59 6.45
N HIS A 719 63.43 27.26 6.00
CA HIS A 719 63.40 28.70 5.68
C HIS A 719 62.34 29.03 4.62
N GLU A 720 62.27 28.24 3.55
CA GLU A 720 61.24 28.44 2.51
C GLU A 720 59.83 28.14 3.06
N GLY A 721 59.66 27.09 3.87
CA GLY A 721 58.41 26.82 4.59
C GLY A 721 57.94 28.00 5.48
N PHE A 722 58.84 28.59 6.27
CA PHE A 722 58.56 29.78 7.08
C PHE A 722 58.18 30.99 6.22
N LYS A 723 58.89 31.22 5.12
CA LYS A 723 58.63 32.31 4.16
C LYS A 723 57.24 32.19 3.52
N GLN A 724 56.83 30.98 3.11
CA GLN A 724 55.48 30.76 2.54
C GLN A 724 54.38 30.94 3.59
N LEU A 725 54.58 30.45 4.82
CA LEU A 725 53.66 30.64 5.94
C LEU A 725 53.48 32.13 6.29
N GLN A 726 54.58 32.90 6.31
CA GLN A 726 54.55 34.34 6.57
C GLN A 726 53.81 35.09 5.47
N ALA A 727 54.06 34.76 4.20
CA ALA A 727 53.35 35.33 3.05
C ALA A 727 51.84 35.07 3.10
N ARG A 728 51.43 33.83 3.40
CA ARG A 728 50.03 33.44 3.57
C ARG A 728 49.34 34.18 4.72
N THR A 729 50.05 34.37 5.84
CA THR A 729 49.54 35.10 7.02
C THR A 729 49.30 36.58 6.70
N LEU A 730 50.25 37.22 6.00
CA LEU A 730 50.12 38.61 5.55
C LEU A 730 48.95 38.79 4.57
N GLN A 731 48.76 37.88 3.61
CA GLN A 731 47.62 37.91 2.68
C GLN A 731 46.28 37.80 3.42
N ALA A 732 46.17 36.91 4.40
CA ALA A 732 44.95 36.75 5.20
C ALA A 732 44.59 38.00 6.03
N GLN A 733 45.60 38.73 6.52
CA GLN A 733 45.41 40.01 7.23
C GLN A 733 44.91 41.12 6.28
N VAL A 734 45.50 41.24 5.08
CA VAL A 734 45.07 42.22 4.06
C VAL A 734 43.63 41.98 3.60
N ILE A 735 43.20 40.71 3.48
CA ILE A 735 41.81 40.37 3.13
C ILE A 735 40.84 40.78 4.25
N LYS A 736 41.16 40.50 5.52
CA LYS A 736 40.33 40.94 6.67
C LYS A 736 40.20 42.47 6.78
N GLN A 737 41.21 43.23 6.39
CA GLN A 737 41.14 44.70 6.37
C GLN A 737 40.24 45.25 5.25
N ARG A 738 40.08 44.53 4.13
CA ARG A 738 39.15 44.95 3.05
C ARG A 738 37.68 44.66 3.35
N SER A 739 37.37 43.75 4.27
CA SER A 739 35.98 43.38 4.61
C SER A 739 35.35 44.21 5.74
N THR A 740 35.95 45.35 6.12
CA THR A 740 35.48 46.23 7.21
C THR A 740 35.22 47.66 6.72
N GLY A 741 34.24 47.81 5.82
CA GLY A 741 33.62 49.09 5.45
C GLY A 741 32.15 49.15 5.89
N PRO A 742 31.56 50.34 6.10
CA PRO A 742 30.25 50.48 6.74
C PRO A 742 29.08 50.04 5.83
N PHE A 743 28.09 49.41 6.44
CA PHE A 743 26.81 49.01 5.83
C PHE A 743 25.89 50.23 5.59
N GLU A 744 25.21 50.25 4.45
CA GLU A 744 23.95 51.00 4.27
C GLU A 744 22.75 50.03 4.26
N TYR A 745 21.62 50.52 4.78
CA TYR A 745 20.36 49.80 5.00
C TYR A 745 19.41 49.89 3.80
N ILE A 746 18.83 48.78 3.35
CA ILE A 746 17.51 48.74 2.69
C ILE A 746 16.75 47.46 3.14
N GLU A 747 15.49 47.62 3.55
CA GLU A 747 14.49 46.58 3.90
C GLU A 747 13.98 45.89 2.61
N GLU A 748 13.25 44.78 2.55
CA GLU A 748 12.44 44.01 3.50
C GLU A 748 12.18 42.61 2.88
N GLY A 749 11.55 41.66 3.60
CA GLY A 749 10.90 40.49 2.97
C GLY A 749 11.48 39.12 3.30
N GLY A 750 11.34 38.68 4.54
CA GLY A 750 11.72 37.32 4.95
C GLY A 750 10.75 36.24 4.44
N LYS A 751 11.27 35.31 3.63
CA LYS A 751 10.77 33.93 3.57
C LYS A 751 11.96 32.98 3.77
N VAL A 752 11.81 32.13 4.77
CA VAL A 752 12.75 31.05 5.07
C VAL A 752 12.48 29.90 4.10
N ASP A 753 13.50 29.47 3.37
CA ASP A 753 13.64 28.10 2.89
C ASP A 753 15.13 27.75 2.85
N GLU A 754 15.47 26.65 3.54
CA GLU A 754 16.84 26.21 3.78
C GLU A 754 17.17 25.00 2.90
N HIS A 755 18.42 24.92 2.42
CA HIS A 755 19.05 23.76 1.77
C HIS A 755 18.42 23.17 0.49
N SER A 756 19.13 23.38 -0.63
CA SER A 756 19.92 22.26 -1.17
C SER A 756 20.96 22.72 -2.20
N LEU A 757 22.20 22.27 -2.01
CA LEU A 757 23.30 22.46 -2.94
C LEU A 757 23.29 21.35 -4.01
N GLY A 758 23.43 21.77 -5.27
CA GLY A 758 23.63 20.93 -6.45
C GLY A 758 22.39 20.80 -7.35
N PRO A 759 22.49 20.05 -8.47
CA PRO A 759 23.68 19.83 -9.29
C PRO A 759 23.38 19.94 -10.80
N TRP A 760 24.21 20.61 -11.60
CA TRP A 760 23.99 20.67 -13.06
C TRP A 760 25.23 20.35 -13.89
N GLY A 761 25.05 19.39 -14.78
CA GLY A 761 25.70 19.35 -16.08
C GLY A 761 24.66 19.40 -17.19
N ILE A 762 25.14 19.31 -18.44
CA ILE A 762 24.38 19.03 -19.68
C ILE A 762 23.75 20.26 -20.39
N THR A 763 24.54 20.78 -21.34
CA THR A 763 24.22 21.18 -22.73
C THR A 763 22.90 21.89 -23.07
N ASN A 764 23.03 22.98 -23.84
CA ASN A 764 22.66 22.96 -25.27
C ASN A 764 23.44 24.06 -26.02
N GLY A 765 23.70 23.88 -27.32
CA GLY A 765 24.51 24.81 -28.12
C GLY A 765 23.87 25.18 -29.45
N SER A 766 24.51 26.07 -30.21
CA SER A 766 24.29 26.26 -31.65
C SER A 766 25.37 27.16 -32.27
N SER A 767 25.96 26.70 -33.40
CA SER A 767 26.48 27.49 -34.53
C SER A 767 27.60 28.54 -34.33
N ALA A 768 28.52 28.85 -35.26
CA ALA A 768 29.22 28.11 -36.33
C ALA A 768 30.23 29.08 -36.99
N THR A 769 31.37 28.59 -37.51
CA THR A 769 32.35 29.31 -38.39
C THR A 769 33.07 30.55 -37.79
N ALA A 770 34.29 30.96 -38.18
CA ALA A 770 35.17 30.55 -39.29
C ALA A 770 36.68 30.64 -38.92
N MET A 771 37.54 30.21 -39.86
CA MET A 771 39.02 30.23 -39.81
C MET A 771 39.63 31.65 -39.82
N LYS A 772 40.80 31.85 -39.18
CA LYS A 772 42.12 31.83 -39.87
C LYS A 772 43.30 32.05 -38.90
N ALA A 773 44.48 31.60 -39.32
CA ALA A 773 45.76 31.82 -38.64
C ALA A 773 46.46 33.08 -39.16
N GLU A 774 47.43 33.62 -38.41
CA GLU A 774 48.83 33.80 -38.86
C GLU A 774 49.74 34.36 -37.74
N THR A 775 50.92 33.75 -37.60
CA THR A 775 52.15 34.28 -36.97
C THR A 775 53.02 34.90 -38.10
N PRO A 776 54.23 35.52 -37.91
CA PRO A 776 55.19 35.35 -36.80
C PRO A 776 56.13 36.53 -36.40
N ALA A 777 57.02 36.22 -35.45
CA ALA A 777 58.41 36.69 -35.27
C ALA A 777 58.73 38.11 -34.71
N GLY A 778 59.69 38.14 -33.77
CA GLY A 778 60.50 39.32 -33.38
C GLY A 778 61.79 39.44 -34.24
N PRO A 779 62.98 39.84 -33.73
CA PRO A 779 63.39 40.11 -32.34
C PRO A 779 64.28 41.38 -32.11
N GLY A 780 64.74 41.61 -30.87
CA GLY A 780 66.03 42.30 -30.57
C GLY A 780 65.99 43.71 -29.93
N ALA A 781 66.74 43.91 -28.84
CA ALA A 781 67.01 45.18 -28.14
C ALA A 781 68.33 45.86 -28.67
N PRO A 782 68.83 47.06 -28.23
CA PRO A 782 69.12 47.42 -26.82
C PRO A 782 69.14 48.94 -26.35
N THR A 783 69.17 49.15 -25.02
CA THR A 783 69.85 50.20 -24.18
C THR A 783 69.80 51.73 -24.41
N SER A 784 69.37 52.47 -23.37
CA SER A 784 70.02 53.63 -22.67
C SER A 784 69.12 54.00 -21.46
N ILE A 785 69.54 54.13 -20.19
CA ILE A 785 70.56 54.95 -19.49
C ILE A 785 70.24 56.46 -19.42
N LEU A 786 69.85 56.91 -18.21
CA LEU A 786 70.29 58.19 -17.63
C LEU A 786 70.16 58.14 -16.08
N ASP A 787 71.24 58.47 -15.38
CA ASP A 787 71.35 58.67 -13.92
C ASP A 787 71.00 60.16 -13.56
N ASP A 788 71.13 60.77 -12.35
CA ASP A 788 71.70 60.39 -11.03
C ASP A 788 71.28 61.42 -9.92
N PHE A 789 71.92 61.35 -8.72
CA PHE A 789 71.99 62.29 -7.55
C PHE A 789 71.02 62.04 -6.37
N LEU A 790 71.41 62.07 -5.07
CA LEU A 790 72.68 61.97 -4.28
C LEU A 790 72.27 61.59 -2.81
N GLU A 791 73.09 61.22 -1.81
CA GLU A 791 74.31 61.87 -1.27
C GLU A 791 75.13 60.98 -0.26
N GLU A 792 76.36 61.41 0.08
CA GLU A 792 77.40 60.78 0.95
C GLU A 792 77.72 61.60 2.23
N SER A 793 78.43 61.14 3.30
CA SER A 793 78.73 59.80 3.88
C SER A 793 79.61 59.96 5.18
N SER A 794 80.51 58.99 5.45
CA SER A 794 81.72 59.00 6.32
C SER A 794 81.57 58.45 7.77
N LYS A 795 82.54 57.71 8.36
CA LYS A 795 83.99 57.53 8.09
C LYS A 795 84.50 56.07 8.29
N LEU A 796 85.70 55.80 7.76
CA LEU A 796 86.54 54.59 7.90
C LEU A 796 87.51 54.63 9.10
N LEU A 797 87.95 53.46 9.62
CA LEU A 797 89.36 52.98 9.65
C LEU A 797 89.54 51.65 10.44
N SER A 798 90.67 50.97 10.24
CA SER A 798 90.97 49.59 10.70
C SER A 798 92.16 49.47 11.70
N ASP A 799 92.31 48.25 12.22
CA ASP A 799 93.51 47.59 12.80
C ASP A 799 93.97 47.85 14.25
N SER A 800 94.11 46.75 15.02
CA SER A 800 95.38 46.37 15.71
C SER A 800 95.30 44.98 16.38
N GLN A 801 96.46 44.44 16.78
CA GLN A 801 96.78 43.02 17.02
C GLN A 801 96.89 42.56 18.51
N GLU A 802 96.75 41.25 18.71
CA GLU A 802 97.53 40.33 19.60
C GLU A 802 97.39 40.23 21.15
N HIS A 803 97.16 38.97 21.58
CA HIS A 803 97.75 38.18 22.69
C HIS A 803 98.17 38.78 24.07
N ILE A 804 97.68 38.17 25.17
CA ILE A 804 98.45 37.33 26.15
C ILE A 804 97.55 36.83 27.33
N LEU A 805 97.85 35.63 27.87
CA LEU A 805 97.25 34.90 29.01
C LEU A 805 97.88 35.29 30.39
N PRO A 806 97.73 34.57 31.54
CA PRO A 806 96.68 33.65 32.06
C PRO A 806 96.22 34.00 33.52
N THR A 807 95.24 33.25 34.09
CA THR A 807 95.46 32.57 35.40
C THR A 807 94.49 31.40 35.64
N GLN A 808 94.93 30.41 36.44
CA GLN A 808 94.22 29.18 36.81
C GLN A 808 93.84 29.19 38.31
N SER A 809 92.81 28.42 38.69
CA SER A 809 92.77 27.53 39.89
C SER A 809 91.33 26.99 40.05
N GLN A 810 91.02 25.71 39.81
CA GLN A 810 91.27 24.50 40.62
C GLN A 810 89.98 23.97 41.30
N ASP A 811 89.69 22.71 40.98
CA ASP A 811 88.83 21.70 41.62
C ASP A 811 89.32 21.37 43.07
N PRO A 812 88.79 20.39 43.87
CA PRO A 812 87.67 19.44 43.63
C PRO A 812 86.79 19.07 44.89
N THR A 813 85.98 18.00 44.73
CA THR A 813 85.45 17.03 45.76
C THR A 813 84.12 17.36 46.47
N VAL A 814 83.23 16.42 46.88
CA VAL A 814 83.29 14.95 47.10
C VAL A 814 82.03 14.19 46.56
N SER A 815 82.21 12.91 46.18
CA SER A 815 81.24 11.83 45.79
C SER A 815 79.72 12.02 46.00
N GLN A 816 78.87 11.76 45.00
CA GLN A 816 78.44 10.42 44.54
C GLN A 816 77.95 9.44 45.64
N LYS A 817 76.61 9.29 45.74
CA LYS A 817 75.78 8.06 45.57
C LYS A 817 76.43 6.68 45.89
N PRO A 818 75.66 5.67 46.39
CA PRO A 818 74.35 5.34 45.79
C PRO A 818 73.23 4.76 46.71
N SER A 819 72.02 4.70 46.12
CA SER A 819 70.96 3.66 46.22
C SER A 819 70.92 2.71 47.45
N ASN A 820 69.76 2.34 48.03
CA ASN A 820 68.47 2.08 47.37
C ASN A 820 67.32 1.79 48.38
N ILE A 821 66.06 1.87 47.92
CA ILE A 821 64.94 0.95 48.26
C ILE A 821 64.18 1.08 49.62
N LEU A 822 62.89 1.52 49.49
CA LEU A 822 61.62 0.94 50.01
C LEU A 822 60.82 1.50 51.23
N LEU A 823 59.58 1.90 50.89
CA LEU A 823 58.24 1.69 51.51
C LEU A 823 57.78 2.35 52.83
N LYS A 824 56.56 2.93 52.72
CA LYS A 824 55.47 3.10 53.72
C LYS A 824 55.72 4.09 54.88
N GLU A 825 54.70 4.76 55.45
CA GLU A 825 53.22 4.69 55.30
C GLU A 825 52.54 6.06 55.64
N ILE A 826 51.23 6.18 55.40
CA ILE A 826 50.38 7.40 55.64
C ILE A 826 49.70 7.32 57.03
N PRO A 827 49.42 8.43 57.74
CA PRO A 827 48.00 8.87 57.98
C PRO A 827 47.81 10.43 57.97
N VAL A 828 46.76 11.07 57.42
CA VAL A 828 45.29 11.15 57.71
C VAL A 828 44.88 12.36 58.60
N GLU A 829 43.68 12.93 58.31
CA GLU A 829 42.87 14.00 58.98
C GLU A 829 42.90 15.40 58.30
N LYS A 830 41.83 15.91 57.66
CA LYS A 830 40.47 16.38 58.10
C LYS A 830 40.47 17.83 58.62
N GLU A 831 39.77 18.75 57.92
CA GLU A 831 38.57 19.47 58.41
C GLU A 831 38.01 20.48 57.37
N THR A 832 36.99 21.27 57.74
CA THR A 832 36.00 21.88 56.83
C THR A 832 35.86 23.41 56.94
N SER A 833 35.30 24.01 55.87
CA SER A 833 34.27 25.07 55.89
C SER A 833 34.60 26.55 55.53
N LYS A 834 33.63 27.14 54.80
CA LYS A 834 33.17 28.56 54.76
C LYS A 834 34.08 29.69 54.22
N CYS A 835 33.87 29.98 52.93
CA CYS A 835 33.42 31.25 52.35
C CYS A 835 33.48 32.56 53.18
N GLN A 836 34.09 33.61 52.60
CA GLN A 836 33.64 35.00 52.77
C GLN A 836 34.04 35.88 51.57
N ASP A 837 33.19 36.85 51.23
CA ASP A 837 33.30 37.72 50.05
C ASP A 837 34.33 38.85 50.19
N SER A 838 34.87 39.33 49.06
CA SER A 838 34.78 40.75 48.71
C SER A 838 35.09 41.01 47.23
N SER A 839 34.29 41.89 46.64
CA SER A 839 34.26 42.21 45.22
C SER A 839 35.35 43.20 44.77
N THR A 840 35.88 43.03 43.57
CA THR A 840 36.06 44.18 42.66
C THR A 840 35.79 43.75 41.22
N PHE A 841 34.67 44.23 40.66
CA PHE A 841 34.38 44.08 39.24
C PHE A 841 35.33 44.98 38.43
N LEU A 842 36.09 44.39 37.52
CA LEU A 842 36.53 45.05 36.30
C LEU A 842 36.15 44.14 35.13
N HIS A 843 35.27 44.64 34.25
CA HIS A 843 34.94 43.97 32.99
C HIS A 843 36.17 43.94 32.08
N PRO A 844 36.59 42.78 31.56
CA PRO A 844 37.19 42.70 30.24
C PRO A 844 36.07 42.74 29.20
N SER A 845 36.20 43.63 28.22
CA SER A 845 35.51 43.50 26.92
C SER A 845 35.73 42.10 26.34
N PRO A 846 34.82 41.56 25.50
CA PRO A 846 35.03 40.26 24.86
C PRO A 846 36.29 40.30 23.99
N HIS A 847 37.39 39.77 24.51
CA HIS A 847 38.64 39.67 23.78
C HIS A 847 38.43 38.76 22.58
N GLY A 848 38.65 39.31 21.38
CA GLY A 848 38.70 38.51 20.17
C GLY A 848 39.73 37.40 20.34
N VAL A 849 39.40 36.20 19.87
CA VAL A 849 40.24 35.00 19.97
C VAL A 849 41.67 35.33 19.53
N SER A 850 42.60 35.27 20.47
CA SER A 850 44.03 35.43 20.21
C SER A 850 44.48 34.27 19.32
N GLN A 851 44.53 34.51 18.01
CA GLN A 851 45.07 33.54 17.06
C GLN A 851 46.57 33.40 17.33
N THR A 852 46.95 32.36 18.10
CA THR A 852 48.35 31.96 18.22
C THR A 852 48.92 31.71 16.83
N PRO A 853 50.08 32.28 16.47
CA PRO A 853 50.66 32.06 15.16
C PRO A 853 50.97 30.57 15.00
N ALA A 854 50.35 29.92 14.01
CA ALA A 854 50.65 28.54 13.71
C ALA A 854 52.06 28.45 13.13
N THR A 855 52.94 27.67 13.74
CA THR A 855 54.25 27.33 13.19
C THR A 855 54.13 26.37 12.01
N ILE A 856 55.19 26.24 11.20
CA ILE A 856 55.26 25.26 10.10
C ILE A 856 55.13 23.82 10.62
N PHE A 857 55.64 23.57 11.83
CA PHE A 857 55.58 22.27 12.50
C PHE A 857 54.18 21.96 12.99
N MET A 858 53.46 22.91 13.61
CA MET A 858 52.07 22.69 14.03
C MET A 858 51.11 22.54 12.84
N GLU A 859 51.31 23.26 11.73
CA GLU A 859 50.53 23.01 10.51
C GLU A 859 50.78 21.59 9.95
N THR A 860 52.04 21.14 9.97
CA THR A 860 52.41 19.77 9.59
C THR A 860 51.85 18.71 10.55
N ILE A 861 51.82 18.98 11.87
CA ILE A 861 51.21 18.09 12.87
C ILE A 861 49.71 17.94 12.64
N ARG A 862 48.97 19.02 12.34
CA ARG A 862 47.53 18.94 12.02
C ARG A 862 47.29 18.06 10.79
N PHE A 863 48.11 18.19 9.76
CA PHE A 863 48.06 17.31 8.59
C PHE A 863 48.30 15.85 8.96
N LEU A 864 49.40 15.57 9.68
CA LEU A 864 49.78 14.21 10.08
C LEU A 864 48.74 13.54 11.00
N MET A 865 48.13 14.30 11.92
CA MET A 865 47.03 13.82 12.77
C MET A 865 45.77 13.53 11.96
N LYS A 866 45.41 14.37 10.99
CA LYS A 866 44.26 14.13 10.08
C LYS A 866 44.42 12.85 9.26
N VAL A 867 45.65 12.50 8.87
CA VAL A 867 45.96 11.28 8.10
C VAL A 867 46.43 10.10 8.97
N ASN A 868 46.28 10.19 10.31
CA ASN A 868 46.65 9.17 11.28
C ASN A 868 48.13 8.71 11.26
N ALA A 869 49.05 9.54 10.76
CA ALA A 869 50.49 9.24 10.68
C ALA A 869 51.24 9.48 12.02
N VAL A 870 50.71 8.91 13.11
CA VAL A 870 51.09 9.18 14.52
C VAL A 870 52.58 8.90 14.82
N GLN A 871 53.21 7.98 14.09
CA GLN A 871 54.64 7.69 14.22
C GLN A 871 55.50 8.92 13.85
N TYR A 872 55.11 9.69 12.83
CA TYR A 872 55.84 10.88 12.38
C TYR A 872 55.58 12.09 13.29
N VAL A 873 54.37 12.19 13.86
CA VAL A 873 53.93 13.31 14.74
C VAL A 873 54.90 13.57 15.90
N HIS A 874 55.43 12.53 16.54
CA HIS A 874 56.37 12.67 17.67
C HIS A 874 57.67 13.40 17.27
N ARG A 875 58.15 13.17 16.04
CA ARG A 875 59.36 13.81 15.51
C ARG A 875 59.12 15.30 15.26
N VAL A 876 57.97 15.64 14.69
CA VAL A 876 57.58 17.04 14.44
C VAL A 876 57.30 17.80 15.74
N LEU A 877 56.75 17.13 16.77
CA LEU A 877 56.58 17.70 18.12
C LEU A 877 57.92 18.03 18.80
N ALA A 878 59.01 17.33 18.48
CA ALA A 878 60.33 17.69 18.99
C ALA A 878 60.83 19.01 18.38
N HIS A 879 60.64 19.20 17.06
CA HIS A 879 60.98 20.44 16.36
C HIS A 879 60.13 21.64 16.79
N GLU A 880 58.85 21.43 17.09
CA GLU A 880 57.99 22.47 17.65
C GLU A 880 58.50 23.01 18.99
N LEU A 881 59.10 22.16 19.83
CA LEU A 881 59.68 22.55 21.12
C LEU A 881 61.03 23.28 20.97
N LEU A 882 61.76 23.03 19.88
CA LEU A 882 63.06 23.64 19.59
C LEU A 882 62.95 24.94 18.77
N CYS A 883 61.81 25.18 18.13
CA CYS A 883 61.59 26.37 17.31
C CYS A 883 61.56 27.65 18.18
N PRO A 884 62.31 28.73 17.84
CA PRO A 884 62.32 29.98 18.62
C PRO A 884 60.96 30.71 18.69
N GLN A 885 60.03 30.36 17.81
CA GLN A 885 58.65 30.89 17.75
C GLN A 885 57.61 29.85 18.23
N GLY A 886 58.04 28.60 18.44
CA GLY A 886 57.22 27.49 18.91
C GLY A 886 57.39 27.25 20.40
N GLY A 887 56.55 26.37 20.94
CA GLY A 887 56.58 26.02 22.35
C GLY A 887 55.38 25.15 22.77
N PRO A 888 55.33 24.71 24.03
CA PRO A 888 54.27 23.83 24.52
C PRO A 888 52.92 24.58 24.61
N SER A 889 52.22 24.68 23.49
CA SER A 889 50.88 25.28 23.39
C SER A 889 49.78 24.36 23.91
N CYS A 890 48.56 24.87 24.08
CA CYS A 890 47.41 24.01 24.40
C CYS A 890 47.21 22.93 23.31
N GLU A 891 47.38 23.28 22.03
CA GLU A 891 47.23 22.34 20.91
C GLU A 891 48.32 21.26 20.91
N TYR A 892 49.56 21.63 21.25
CA TYR A 892 50.67 20.69 21.46
C TYR A 892 50.33 19.62 22.51
N TYR A 893 49.83 20.04 23.67
CA TYR A 893 49.41 19.10 24.73
C TYR A 893 48.17 18.26 24.36
N LEU A 894 47.24 18.81 23.57
CA LEU A 894 46.09 18.05 23.05
C LEU A 894 46.52 16.93 22.09
N VAL A 895 47.48 17.21 21.20
CA VAL A 895 48.05 16.20 20.29
C VAL A 895 48.79 15.11 21.06
N LEU A 896 49.59 15.48 22.08
CA LEU A 896 50.23 14.50 22.97
C LEU A 896 49.21 13.64 23.71
N ALA A 897 48.17 14.24 24.28
CA ALA A 897 47.09 13.52 24.96
C ALA A 897 46.38 12.54 24.03
N GLN A 898 45.96 12.98 22.83
CA GLN A 898 45.31 12.13 21.82
C GLN A 898 46.23 10.97 21.39
N THR A 899 47.52 11.25 21.24
CA THR A 899 48.54 10.24 20.91
C THR A 899 48.74 9.20 22.01
N HIS A 900 48.72 9.61 23.29
CA HIS A 900 48.81 8.69 24.42
C HIS A 900 47.50 7.92 24.65
N LEU A 901 46.34 8.51 24.35
CA LEU A 901 45.04 7.80 24.33
C LEU A 901 45.04 6.65 23.30
N LEU A 902 45.56 6.89 22.09
CA LEU A 902 45.72 5.83 21.06
C LEU A 902 46.65 4.70 21.54
N LYS A 903 47.72 5.04 22.29
CA LYS A 903 48.62 4.08 22.94
C LYS A 903 48.04 3.43 24.21
N LYS A 904 46.83 3.82 24.64
CA LYS A 904 46.18 3.42 25.92
C LYS A 904 46.97 3.77 27.18
N ASP A 905 47.86 4.78 27.10
CA ASP A 905 48.62 5.31 28.23
C ASP A 905 47.79 6.42 28.92
N PHE A 906 46.76 5.99 29.65
CA PHE A 906 45.76 6.89 30.25
C PHE A 906 46.37 7.87 31.26
N ALA A 907 47.40 7.46 32.01
CA ALA A 907 48.04 8.30 33.02
C ALA A 907 48.74 9.52 32.40
N LYS A 908 49.54 9.33 31.35
CA LYS A 908 50.17 10.46 30.64
C LYS A 908 49.17 11.27 29.83
N ALA A 909 48.13 10.63 29.28
CA ALA A 909 47.04 11.36 28.65
C ALA A 909 46.33 12.31 29.63
N GLU A 910 46.11 11.90 30.89
CA GLU A 910 45.55 12.77 31.92
C GLU A 910 46.48 13.94 32.28
N GLU A 911 47.78 13.66 32.46
CA GLU A 911 48.81 14.68 32.72
C GLU A 911 48.85 15.76 31.63
N TYR A 912 48.89 15.35 30.35
CA TYR A 912 48.88 16.30 29.24
C TYR A 912 47.56 17.05 29.10
N LEU A 913 46.41 16.43 29.36
CA LEU A 913 45.11 17.13 29.39
C LEU A 913 45.00 18.10 30.57
N GLN A 914 45.65 17.81 31.70
CA GLN A 914 45.75 18.72 32.84
C GLN A 914 46.58 19.96 32.47
N HIS A 915 47.71 19.79 31.77
CA HIS A 915 48.50 20.91 31.24
C HIS A 915 47.76 21.70 30.16
N ALA A 916 47.06 21.03 29.23
CA ALA A 916 46.22 21.72 28.24
C ALA A 916 45.12 22.57 28.91
N ALA A 917 44.46 22.03 29.95
CA ALA A 917 43.44 22.75 30.73
C ALA A 917 43.99 23.92 31.57
N GLN A 918 45.26 23.89 31.95
CA GLN A 918 45.95 25.01 32.60
C GLN A 918 46.27 26.13 31.61
N MET A 919 46.56 25.79 30.35
CA MET A 919 46.89 26.75 29.29
C MET A 919 45.66 27.42 28.68
N ASP A 920 44.67 26.64 28.23
CA ASP A 920 43.43 27.14 27.65
C ASP A 920 42.21 26.38 28.20
N TYR A 921 41.76 26.86 29.36
CA TYR A 921 40.61 26.34 30.10
C TYR A 921 39.26 26.49 29.35
N LEU A 922 39.19 27.39 28.37
CA LEU A 922 37.99 27.67 27.58
C LEU A 922 37.92 26.83 26.29
N ASN A 923 38.95 26.03 26.00
CA ASN A 923 39.00 25.19 24.81
C ASN A 923 38.02 24.00 24.91
N PRO A 924 37.03 23.88 24.00
CA PRO A 924 36.09 22.75 24.01
C PRO A 924 36.79 21.39 23.81
N ASN A 925 37.89 21.35 23.06
CA ASN A 925 38.60 20.10 22.74
C ASN A 925 39.30 19.49 23.97
N VAL A 926 39.76 20.32 24.91
CA VAL A 926 40.34 19.85 26.19
C VAL A 926 39.30 19.07 26.98
N TRP A 927 38.11 19.63 27.14
CA TRP A 927 37.02 19.00 27.89
C TRP A 927 36.43 17.79 27.15
N GLY A 928 36.35 17.85 25.82
CA GLY A 928 35.93 16.71 24.99
C GLY A 928 36.87 15.50 25.11
N LEU A 929 38.18 15.72 24.99
CA LEU A 929 39.18 14.66 25.15
C LEU A 929 39.30 14.17 26.61
N LYS A 930 39.12 15.05 27.61
CA LYS A 930 39.08 14.65 29.02
C LYS A 930 37.84 13.82 29.36
N GLY A 931 36.68 14.14 28.79
CA GLY A 931 35.50 13.29 28.84
C GLY A 931 35.73 11.93 28.18
N HIS A 932 36.45 11.90 27.05
CA HIS A 932 36.80 10.66 26.36
C HIS A 932 37.76 9.77 27.17
N LEU A 933 38.78 10.37 27.78
CA LEU A 933 39.69 9.70 28.72
C LEU A 933 38.90 9.04 29.87
N TYR A 934 38.04 9.78 30.57
CA TYR A 934 37.27 9.24 31.68
C TYR A 934 36.27 8.17 31.23
N PHE A 935 35.64 8.31 30.07
CA PHE A 935 34.79 7.27 29.49
C PHE A 935 35.58 5.97 29.22
N LEU A 936 36.77 6.06 28.60
CA LEU A 936 37.63 4.90 28.36
C LEU A 936 38.18 4.27 29.66
N SER A 937 38.35 5.09 30.71
CA SER A 937 38.74 4.65 32.06
C SER A 937 37.57 4.06 32.87
N GLY A 938 36.34 4.10 32.35
CA GLY A 938 35.12 3.61 33.01
C GLY A 938 34.55 4.55 34.08
N ASN A 939 35.02 5.80 34.19
CA ASN A 939 34.56 6.75 35.18
C ASN A 939 33.47 7.68 34.60
N HIS A 940 32.23 7.19 34.61
CA HIS A 940 31.12 7.77 33.86
C HIS A 940 30.66 9.16 34.38
N ALA A 941 30.78 9.43 35.68
CA ALA A 941 30.32 10.69 36.27
C ALA A 941 31.19 11.90 35.85
N GLU A 942 32.51 11.75 35.91
CA GLU A 942 33.48 12.76 35.46
C GLU A 942 33.47 12.88 33.93
N ALA A 943 33.25 11.77 33.21
CA ALA A 943 33.04 11.80 31.76
C ALA A 943 31.81 12.65 31.39
N LYS A 944 30.68 12.42 32.05
CA LYS A 944 29.45 13.22 31.90
C LYS A 944 29.69 14.70 32.15
N ALA A 945 30.29 15.05 33.29
CA ALA A 945 30.58 16.44 33.64
C ALA A 945 31.47 17.13 32.59
N CYS A 946 32.47 16.43 32.04
CA CYS A 946 33.32 16.96 30.98
C CYS A 946 32.57 17.11 29.65
N TYR A 947 31.69 16.18 29.28
CA TYR A 947 30.88 16.27 28.05
C TYR A 947 29.79 17.33 28.13
N GLU A 948 29.02 17.41 29.22
CA GLU A 948 28.03 18.48 29.47
C GLU A 948 28.69 19.86 29.37
N ARG A 949 29.86 20.00 29.99
CA ARG A 949 30.68 21.20 29.89
C ARG A 949 31.14 21.49 28.47
N THR A 950 31.54 20.48 27.71
CA THR A 950 31.97 20.66 26.30
C THR A 950 30.83 21.21 25.44
N ILE A 951 29.60 20.74 25.66
CA ILE A 951 28.39 21.20 24.96
C ILE A 951 27.95 22.60 25.41
N SER A 952 28.37 23.06 26.61
CA SER A 952 28.06 24.40 27.11
C SER A 952 28.87 25.54 26.47
N PHE A 953 29.94 25.23 25.72
CA PHE A 953 30.72 26.24 25.01
C PHE A 953 30.03 26.71 23.71
N VAL A 954 30.27 27.98 23.35
CA VAL A 954 29.73 28.60 22.12
C VAL A 954 30.41 28.06 20.85
N VAL A 955 31.66 27.61 20.96
CA VAL A 955 32.42 27.00 19.87
C VAL A 955 32.31 25.49 20.01
N ASP A 956 31.99 24.80 18.92
CA ASP A 956 31.94 23.34 18.89
C ASP A 956 33.34 22.72 19.04
N ALA A 957 33.45 21.60 19.77
CA ALA A 957 34.62 20.73 19.75
C ALA A 957 34.68 19.95 18.42
N SER A 958 35.89 19.61 17.96
CA SER A 958 36.14 18.91 16.69
C SER A 958 35.38 17.58 16.58
N GLU A 959 35.27 16.83 17.69
CA GLU A 959 34.72 15.48 17.73
C GLU A 959 33.32 15.40 18.37
N MET A 960 32.46 16.39 18.13
CA MET A 960 31.17 16.50 18.81
C MET A 960 30.22 15.31 18.58
N HIS A 961 30.34 14.57 17.46
CA HIS A 961 29.53 13.37 17.22
C HIS A 961 29.76 12.29 18.30
N PHE A 962 31.03 11.99 18.61
CA PHE A 962 31.37 11.02 19.65
C PHE A 962 30.96 11.52 21.05
N ILE A 963 31.08 12.82 21.30
CA ILE A 963 30.65 13.44 22.56
C ILE A 963 29.14 13.23 22.78
N PHE A 964 28.28 13.56 21.80
CA PHE A 964 26.84 13.33 21.94
C PHE A 964 26.48 11.84 22.04
N LEU A 965 27.14 10.97 21.26
CA LEU A 965 26.91 9.52 21.31
C LEU A 965 27.22 8.93 22.69
N ARG A 966 28.32 9.37 23.32
CA ARG A 966 28.79 8.87 24.62
C ARG A 966 28.05 9.50 25.79
N LEU A 967 27.73 10.80 25.74
CA LEU A 967 26.90 11.44 26.76
C LEU A 967 25.46 10.89 26.74
N GLY A 968 24.88 10.69 25.56
CA GLY A 968 23.58 10.04 25.41
C GLY A 968 23.53 8.65 26.04
N HIS A 969 24.62 7.87 25.90
CA HIS A 969 24.74 6.55 26.52
C HIS A 969 24.76 6.63 28.04
N ILE A 970 25.57 7.54 28.62
CA ILE A 970 25.61 7.74 30.07
C ILE A 970 24.22 8.15 30.61
N TYR A 971 23.52 9.05 29.91
CA TYR A 971 22.14 9.41 30.31
C TYR A 971 21.15 8.24 30.23
N LEU A 972 21.31 7.29 29.30
CA LEU A 972 20.49 6.07 29.27
C LEU A 972 20.80 5.14 30.46
N GLU A 973 22.07 4.97 30.81
CA GLU A 973 22.52 4.15 31.94
C GLU A 973 22.06 4.74 33.29
N GLU A 974 22.15 6.06 33.45
CA GLU A 974 21.68 6.80 34.62
C GLU A 974 20.16 7.02 34.65
N LYS A 975 19.44 6.56 33.61
CA LYS A 975 17.96 6.67 33.45
C LYS A 975 17.43 8.10 33.28
N GLU A 976 18.28 9.05 32.89
CA GLU A 976 17.90 10.42 32.52
C GLU A 976 17.37 10.48 31.07
N TYR A 977 16.31 9.71 30.77
CA TYR A 977 15.83 9.46 29.41
C TYR A 977 15.47 10.75 28.62
N GLU A 978 14.94 11.77 29.28
CA GLU A 978 14.66 13.09 28.69
C GLU A 978 15.93 13.80 28.15
N LYS A 979 17.03 13.75 28.92
CA LYS A 979 18.31 14.31 28.47
C LYS A 979 18.94 13.42 27.40
N ALA A 980 18.81 12.09 27.52
CA ALA A 980 19.23 11.16 26.48
C ALA A 980 18.54 11.46 25.14
N LYS A 981 17.20 11.60 25.12
CA LYS A 981 16.39 11.94 23.94
C LYS A 981 16.89 13.22 23.27
N LYS A 982 17.07 14.31 24.04
CA LYS A 982 17.56 15.61 23.54
C LYS A 982 18.98 15.51 22.96
N THR A 983 19.87 14.77 23.64
CA THR A 983 21.27 14.57 23.23
C THR A 983 21.38 13.73 21.96
N TYR A 984 20.66 12.61 21.88
CA TYR A 984 20.62 11.77 20.68
C TYR A 984 19.92 12.45 19.50
N MET A 985 18.87 13.23 19.72
CA MET A 985 18.26 14.04 18.66
C MET A 985 19.27 15.04 18.06
N GLN A 986 20.10 15.68 18.88
CA GLN A 986 21.16 16.57 18.39
C GLN A 986 22.27 15.80 17.65
N ALA A 987 22.60 14.57 18.09
CA ALA A 987 23.50 13.68 17.38
C ALA A 987 22.96 13.31 15.99
N CYS A 988 21.69 12.89 15.90
CA CYS A 988 21.03 12.52 14.65
C CYS A 988 20.92 13.68 13.66
N LYS A 989 20.69 14.91 14.14
CA LYS A 989 20.66 16.12 13.30
C LYS A 989 22.02 16.45 12.66
N ARG A 990 23.13 16.19 13.37
CA ARG A 990 24.49 16.52 12.89
C ARG A 990 25.14 15.40 12.08
N SER A 991 25.02 14.16 12.56
CA SER A 991 25.63 12.98 11.92
C SER A 991 24.81 11.73 12.28
N PRO A 992 23.79 11.39 11.47
CA PRO A 992 22.92 10.25 11.72
C PRO A 992 23.67 8.93 11.52
N SER A 993 23.53 8.03 12.50
CA SER A 993 24.04 6.66 12.45
C SER A 993 23.04 5.69 13.07
N CYS A 994 23.19 4.39 12.80
CA CYS A 994 22.36 3.37 13.46
C CYS A 994 22.42 3.49 15.00
N LEU A 995 23.58 3.80 15.58
CA LEU A 995 23.74 3.89 17.04
C LEU A 995 23.11 5.16 17.64
N THR A 996 23.10 6.29 16.91
CA THR A 996 22.42 7.51 17.41
C THR A 996 20.89 7.36 17.34
N TRP A 997 20.38 6.76 16.27
CA TRP A 997 18.94 6.50 16.11
C TRP A 997 18.45 5.39 17.05
N LEU A 998 19.24 4.34 17.27
CA LEU A 998 18.98 3.34 18.31
C LEU A 998 18.92 3.99 19.70
N GLY A 999 19.92 4.82 20.06
CA GLY A 999 19.93 5.54 21.34
C GLY A 999 18.71 6.45 21.54
N LEU A 1000 18.27 7.14 20.49
CA LEU A 1000 17.04 7.93 20.50
C LEU A 1000 15.79 7.04 20.69
N GLY A 1001 15.69 5.95 19.94
CA GLY A 1001 14.57 5.01 20.02
C GLY A 1001 14.45 4.34 21.39
N ILE A 1002 15.58 4.00 22.02
CA ILE A 1002 15.63 3.52 23.41
C ILE A 1002 15.12 4.60 24.36
N ALA A 1003 15.57 5.85 24.23
CA ALA A 1003 15.12 6.94 25.09
C ALA A 1003 13.60 7.16 24.99
N CYS A 1004 13.04 7.24 23.78
CA CYS A 1004 11.59 7.36 23.56
C CYS A 1004 10.81 6.16 24.12
N TYR A 1005 11.28 4.92 23.90
CA TYR A 1005 10.63 3.71 24.43
C TYR A 1005 10.60 3.70 25.97
N ARG A 1006 11.67 4.18 26.63
CA ARG A 1006 11.74 4.31 28.10
C ARG A 1006 10.90 5.47 28.65
N LEU A 1007 10.55 6.46 27.82
CA LEU A 1007 9.59 7.53 28.11
C LEU A 1007 8.12 7.14 27.77
N GLU A 1008 7.90 5.91 27.29
CA GLU A 1008 6.60 5.39 26.80
C GLU A 1008 6.05 6.10 25.55
N GLU A 1009 6.89 6.87 24.86
CA GLU A 1009 6.61 7.52 23.57
C GLU A 1009 6.78 6.50 22.43
N LEU A 1010 5.84 5.55 22.34
CA LEU A 1010 5.96 4.39 21.44
C LEU A 1010 6.05 4.76 19.95
N THR A 1011 5.37 5.83 19.53
CA THR A 1011 5.39 6.35 18.15
C THR A 1011 6.76 6.87 17.74
N GLU A 1012 7.34 7.77 18.55
CA GLU A 1012 8.65 8.35 18.34
C GLU A 1012 9.77 7.31 18.50
N ALA A 1013 9.55 6.30 19.35
CA ALA A 1013 10.43 5.14 19.46
C ALA A 1013 10.42 4.31 18.17
N GLU A 1014 9.24 4.03 17.61
CA GLU A 1014 9.07 3.29 16.36
C GLU A 1014 9.75 4.01 15.19
N ASP A 1015 9.49 5.30 15.01
CA ASP A 1015 10.11 6.13 13.96
C ASP A 1015 11.64 6.08 14.06
N ALA A 1016 12.19 6.36 15.25
CA ALA A 1016 13.64 6.36 15.47
C ALA A 1016 14.28 4.99 15.28
N LEU A 1017 13.62 3.90 15.71
CA LEU A 1017 14.11 2.54 15.50
C LEU A 1017 13.98 2.09 14.03
N SER A 1018 13.00 2.61 13.28
CA SER A 1018 12.84 2.34 11.85
C SER A 1018 13.99 2.96 11.04
N GLU A 1019 14.41 4.19 11.37
CA GLU A 1019 15.60 4.84 10.80
C GLU A 1019 16.88 4.09 11.20
N ALA A 1020 16.99 3.63 12.45
CA ALA A 1020 18.12 2.80 12.89
C ALA A 1020 18.22 1.48 12.09
N ASN A 1021 17.08 0.86 11.77
CA ASN A 1021 16.97 -0.37 10.97
C ASN A 1021 17.28 -0.12 9.49
N ALA A 1022 16.84 1.02 8.94
CA ALA A 1022 17.15 1.44 7.58
C ALA A 1022 18.66 1.65 7.36
N LEU A 1023 19.37 2.19 8.37
CA LEU A 1023 20.83 2.37 8.34
C LEU A 1023 21.61 1.07 8.59
N ASN A 1024 21.13 0.19 9.48
CA ASN A 1024 21.75 -1.13 9.69
C ASN A 1024 20.74 -2.18 10.17
N ASN A 1025 20.22 -2.95 9.22
CA ASN A 1025 19.27 -4.04 9.48
C ASN A 1025 19.87 -5.32 10.08
N TYR A 1026 21.20 -5.36 10.30
CA TYR A 1026 21.88 -6.46 10.98
C TYR A 1026 22.07 -6.21 12.49
N ASN A 1027 21.67 -5.04 13.01
CA ASN A 1027 21.79 -4.76 14.44
C ASN A 1027 20.66 -5.48 15.22
N ALA A 1028 21.03 -6.49 16.02
CA ALA A 1028 20.08 -7.27 16.82
C ALA A 1028 19.36 -6.44 17.88
N GLU A 1029 19.97 -5.38 18.43
CA GLU A 1029 19.36 -4.52 19.44
C GLU A 1029 18.22 -3.66 18.85
N VAL A 1030 18.36 -3.20 17.61
CA VAL A 1030 17.29 -2.47 16.91
C VAL A 1030 16.05 -3.35 16.75
N TRP A 1031 16.23 -4.60 16.32
CA TRP A 1031 15.13 -5.57 16.23
C TRP A 1031 14.53 -5.93 17.59
N ALA A 1032 15.35 -5.98 18.64
CA ALA A 1032 14.91 -6.24 20.00
C ALA A 1032 13.98 -5.13 20.53
N TYR A 1033 14.37 -3.86 20.34
CA TYR A 1033 13.53 -2.72 20.72
C TYR A 1033 12.30 -2.56 19.81
N LEU A 1034 12.39 -2.87 18.51
CA LEU A 1034 11.20 -2.95 17.63
C LEU A 1034 10.22 -4.03 18.07
N ALA A 1035 10.70 -5.17 18.58
CA ALA A 1035 9.84 -6.19 19.16
C ALA A 1035 9.14 -5.68 20.43
N LEU A 1036 9.86 -5.02 21.34
CA LEU A 1036 9.28 -4.40 22.55
C LEU A 1036 8.22 -3.34 22.24
N VAL A 1037 8.49 -2.45 21.28
CA VAL A 1037 7.52 -1.44 20.82
C VAL A 1037 6.28 -2.12 20.23
N SER A 1038 6.45 -3.12 19.36
CA SER A 1038 5.33 -3.84 18.72
C SER A 1038 4.50 -4.64 19.73
N LEU A 1039 5.13 -5.22 20.76
CA LEU A 1039 4.46 -5.88 21.88
C LEU A 1039 3.60 -4.89 22.68
N LYS A 1040 4.18 -3.76 23.12
CA LYS A 1040 3.43 -2.71 23.84
C LYS A 1040 2.32 -2.09 22.99
N ALA A 1041 2.49 -2.01 21.67
CA ALA A 1041 1.51 -1.46 20.73
C ALA A 1041 0.40 -2.45 20.32
N GLY A 1042 0.41 -3.70 20.80
CA GLY A 1042 -0.62 -4.69 20.46
C GLY A 1042 -0.47 -5.34 19.07
N ARG A 1043 0.65 -5.14 18.38
CA ARG A 1043 0.85 -5.54 16.97
C ARG A 1043 1.53 -6.91 16.87
N GLN A 1044 0.74 -7.96 17.07
CA GLN A 1044 1.20 -9.35 17.18
C GLN A 1044 2.15 -9.80 16.05
N VAL A 1045 1.74 -9.64 14.79
CA VAL A 1045 2.51 -10.15 13.64
C VAL A 1045 3.89 -9.47 13.52
N GLU A 1046 3.97 -8.19 13.86
CA GLU A 1046 5.21 -7.41 13.81
C GLU A 1046 6.13 -7.76 14.98
N ALA A 1047 5.56 -7.95 16.18
CA ALA A 1047 6.28 -8.43 17.36
C ALA A 1047 6.95 -9.79 17.11
N GLU A 1048 6.21 -10.76 16.57
CA GLU A 1048 6.75 -12.10 16.23
C GLU A 1048 7.87 -12.02 15.19
N GLN A 1049 7.71 -11.18 14.16
CA GLN A 1049 8.73 -10.98 13.13
C GLN A 1049 9.99 -10.32 13.72
N ALA A 1050 9.86 -9.22 14.44
CA ALA A 1050 10.98 -8.51 15.03
C ALA A 1050 11.73 -9.37 16.06
N TYR A 1051 11.01 -10.14 16.87
CA TYR A 1051 11.60 -11.12 17.79
C TYR A 1051 12.34 -12.24 17.05
N LYS A 1052 11.78 -12.76 15.95
CA LYS A 1052 12.46 -13.75 15.09
C LYS A 1052 13.76 -13.21 14.48
N TYR A 1053 13.80 -11.94 14.06
CA TYR A 1053 15.03 -11.30 13.60
C TYR A 1053 16.04 -11.07 14.73
N THR A 1054 15.58 -10.68 15.92
CA THR A 1054 16.40 -10.56 17.14
C THR A 1054 17.16 -11.86 17.45
N MET A 1055 16.45 -12.99 17.42
CA MET A 1055 17.04 -14.32 17.65
C MET A 1055 17.95 -14.77 16.51
N LYS A 1056 17.55 -14.51 15.24
CA LYS A 1056 18.36 -14.83 14.05
C LYS A 1056 19.71 -14.09 14.04
N LEU A 1057 19.71 -12.83 14.49
CA LEU A 1057 20.90 -11.97 14.56
C LEU A 1057 21.71 -12.15 15.85
N LYS A 1058 21.26 -13.02 16.77
CA LYS A 1058 21.93 -13.37 18.03
C LYS A 1058 22.21 -12.17 18.92
N LEU A 1059 21.14 -11.55 19.42
CA LEU A 1059 21.22 -10.54 20.49
C LEU A 1059 22.14 -11.02 21.63
N LYS A 1060 23.11 -10.19 21.99
CA LYS A 1060 24.09 -10.49 23.06
C LYS A 1060 23.60 -10.04 24.44
N ASP A 1061 22.78 -9.01 24.48
CA ASP A 1061 22.21 -8.48 25.73
C ASP A 1061 21.15 -9.45 26.28
N LYS A 1062 21.49 -10.07 27.42
CA LYS A 1062 20.62 -11.00 28.14
C LYS A 1062 19.54 -10.28 28.95
N ALA A 1063 19.78 -9.05 29.39
CA ALA A 1063 18.81 -8.27 30.15
C ALA A 1063 17.68 -7.81 29.24
N LEU A 1064 18.01 -7.31 28.05
CA LEU A 1064 17.03 -6.94 27.02
C LEU A 1064 16.21 -8.15 26.53
N LEU A 1065 16.84 -9.31 26.37
CA LEU A 1065 16.13 -10.54 26.02
C LEU A 1065 15.16 -10.99 27.13
N ALA A 1066 15.56 -10.86 28.41
CA ALA A 1066 14.68 -11.14 29.53
C ALA A 1066 13.49 -10.16 29.60
N GLU A 1067 13.71 -8.87 29.33
CA GLU A 1067 12.63 -7.88 29.23
C GLU A 1067 11.61 -8.27 28.15
N ILE A 1068 12.06 -8.67 26.97
CA ILE A 1068 11.18 -9.13 25.89
C ILE A 1068 10.31 -10.30 26.36
N HIS A 1069 10.90 -11.29 27.04
CA HIS A 1069 10.16 -12.43 27.57
C HIS A 1069 9.12 -12.03 28.62
N THR A 1070 9.46 -11.16 29.58
CA THR A 1070 8.50 -10.65 30.58
C THR A 1070 7.35 -9.89 29.92
N VAL A 1071 7.61 -9.10 28.87
CA VAL A 1071 6.54 -8.41 28.13
C VAL A 1071 5.69 -9.41 27.31
N GLN A 1072 6.30 -10.40 26.65
CA GLN A 1072 5.58 -11.48 25.94
C GLN A 1072 4.64 -12.26 26.88
N GLU A 1073 5.10 -12.62 28.08
CA GLU A 1073 4.30 -13.27 29.11
C GLU A 1073 3.13 -12.39 29.59
N ALA A 1074 3.35 -11.08 29.72
CA ALA A 1074 2.32 -10.14 30.15
C ALA A 1074 1.23 -9.87 29.08
N VAL A 1075 1.59 -9.86 27.79
CA VAL A 1075 0.63 -9.60 26.69
C VAL A 1075 0.03 -10.88 26.08
N GLY A 1076 0.64 -12.04 26.30
CA GLY A 1076 0.16 -13.34 25.84
C GLY A 1076 0.39 -13.67 24.37
N PHE A 1077 1.22 -12.89 23.66
CA PHE A 1077 1.56 -13.11 22.25
C PHE A 1077 3.00 -12.65 21.93
N GLY A 1078 3.45 -12.86 20.69
CA GLY A 1078 4.74 -12.33 20.21
C GLY A 1078 5.94 -13.25 20.40
N ASN A 1079 5.77 -14.36 21.14
CA ASN A 1079 6.69 -15.49 21.13
C ASN A 1079 6.12 -16.57 20.19
N PRO A 1080 6.81 -16.96 19.10
CA PRO A 1080 6.33 -17.94 18.10
C PRO A 1080 6.31 -19.40 18.62
N SER A 1081 6.29 -19.59 19.94
CA SER A 1081 6.18 -20.88 20.63
C SER A 1081 4.80 -21.06 21.30
N PHE A 1082 3.91 -20.08 21.20
CA PHE A 1082 2.54 -20.05 21.72
C PHE A 1082 1.51 -20.12 20.59
#